data_AF-A0A2N9NMC6-F1
#
_entry.id   AF-A0A2N9NMC6-F1
#
_cell.length_a   1.000
_cell.length_b   1.000
_cell.length_c   1.000
_cell.angle_alpha   90.00
_cell.angle_beta   90.00
_cell.angle_gamma   90.00
#
_symmetry.space_group_name_H-M   'P 1'
#
loop_
_entity.id
_entity.type
_entity.pdbx_description
1 polymer ?
#
loop_
_entity_poly.entity_id
_entity_poly.type
_entity_poly.pdbx_seq_one_letter_code
_entity_poly.pdbx_strand_id
1 'polypeptide(L)'
;MRKECETALAALRPHSRRQAGNAMAALFLLFTTLAEAQNSQFLYDPPGNLLSQTTETIAPPQIIGQPQMQVVQPGATATFSVVALDTSGVSYQWLFSGTNLAGQTSDALQISNVSTNNQGYYSVVLVNSSGSVTSSPAPLWIDSRGCGMPDWWQLYYFGNLTQNASADFDGDGVSNLQEFLDGTNPTNVASARFRLSIINFGSFVTATPNLLSYSNGVTVSLSATAIAPFTFRGWGGDLSGTNNPVTLTVTNNKTVFAYAGAFTITWTNGSSGDWNTASNWSPNLVPDPSDEVLITSSVTVSSSNSIECAGLTLGAPGFPATLAISGNLTLDGPSYWVAGTMSGSGSTIVRPAATLTFDNPSTVYLSGRTLENDGTILWAGATDITLTSAVISNAPAAVLVVQNAANLNGSSARLDNAGLFSKSGSPGTTTLNVPFNNLGSVDIQNGTLLCGTSFTNSGNVSVEPGATNNLSGGGSATGPFTAAAGALVAWTGNSLTPPFTLMPGAQLNGSGTYQLDGSTVNFNTDITVQNLDLLLTIGGTPATLSGTGTLTISNVMNWTAGTMSGTGTTIIAPGATLNIAANPYTLGLSRSLENAGTVLWTGVGINVSSAVLTNCPGALFLAQSSASLTANSSRFDNAGTFRKNVSQGTTSLSGLSFNNYGLVDLQSGTLQCTGSFTNSGSVNLAPGTTNLISGGGLATGPFSAPATALVDWTGNTFTPAFTLSSGVQLNGAGVYRLDGSTVNFNTDLGVQNLDLVTTGGGNSPTLTGSGNLTISNVMNWTQGTMSGSGLTIIAPGATFNIAANPYTLGLSRSLENAGTVLWTGVGINVSSAVLTNCPGAVFNAQNAASLTGSSARFDNAGIFRKSINPGTTTFSGLGFSNYAIVDLQAGVLALNSGFSALPAALLNCALGGTLAGTNYGQLQVAGTVTLAGSLSVVLTNGFLPATNNTFTVLTAGSRNGTFANFYYPSNVLALQLSNAPSAVIVQVAGVAIPRPLLLTPTISGSNVMLTWTAFSNVTYRVQFNPNLAPSNWSALAGDVTSSNNFASKLDTLTPSNRFYRLQVLP
;
A
#
# COMPACT_ATOMS: atom_id res chain seq x y z
N MET A 1 -19.20 -19.52 -69.80
CA MET A 1 -19.67 -18.20 -69.30
C MET A 1 -19.12 -17.86 -67.90
N ARG A 2 -17.80 -18.02 -67.68
CA ARG A 2 -17.13 -17.67 -66.40
C ARG A 2 -15.93 -16.71 -66.60
N LYS A 3 -15.71 -16.21 -67.83
CA LYS A 3 -14.51 -15.44 -68.21
C LYS A 3 -14.78 -14.07 -68.84
N GLU A 4 -16.05 -13.66 -68.99
CA GLU A 4 -16.43 -12.31 -69.45
C GLU A 4 -16.96 -11.41 -68.32
N CYS A 5 -17.01 -11.93 -67.08
CA CYS A 5 -17.53 -11.21 -65.93
C CYS A 5 -16.45 -10.46 -65.10
N GLU A 6 -15.16 -10.67 -65.39
CA GLU A 6 -14.06 -10.06 -64.62
C GLU A 6 -13.58 -8.71 -65.18
N THR A 7 -14.03 -8.28 -66.37
CA THR A 7 -13.54 -7.03 -66.99
C THR A 7 -14.41 -5.80 -66.68
N ALA A 8 -15.60 -5.97 -66.09
CA ALA A 8 -16.50 -4.84 -65.78
C ALA A 8 -16.36 -4.29 -64.33
N LEU A 9 -15.61 -4.97 -63.44
CA LEU A 9 -15.58 -4.66 -62.01
C LEU A 9 -14.45 -3.69 -61.56
N ALA A 10 -13.61 -3.21 -62.48
CA ALA A 10 -12.41 -2.42 -62.14
C ALA A 10 -12.55 -0.89 -62.30
N ALA A 11 -13.68 -0.37 -62.75
CA ALA A 11 -13.92 1.07 -62.83
C ALA A 11 -15.07 1.45 -61.90
N LEU A 12 -14.74 1.93 -60.69
CA LEU A 12 -15.47 2.92 -59.86
C LEU A 12 -15.45 2.57 -58.35
N ARG A 13 -14.46 3.09 -57.63
CA ARG A 13 -14.58 3.71 -56.30
C ARG A 13 -13.44 4.72 -56.12
N PRO A 14 -13.57 5.78 -55.29
CA PRO A 14 -14.77 6.50 -54.85
C PRO A 14 -14.57 8.04 -54.84
N HIS A 15 -15.64 8.86 -54.80
CA HIS A 15 -15.72 10.06 -53.96
C HIS A 15 -17.16 10.63 -53.86
N SER A 16 -17.56 10.97 -52.64
CA SER A 16 -18.82 11.60 -52.17
C SER A 16 -20.09 10.74 -52.16
N ARG A 17 -20.54 10.38 -50.94
CA ARG A 17 -21.81 9.71 -50.64
C ARG A 17 -22.87 10.74 -50.29
N ARG A 18 -23.91 10.87 -51.12
CA ARG A 18 -25.31 11.17 -50.76
C ARG A 18 -26.13 10.89 -52.03
N GLN A 19 -27.19 10.08 -51.91
CA GLN A 19 -28.10 9.59 -52.98
C GLN A 19 -27.54 8.54 -53.97
N ALA A 20 -27.45 7.27 -53.54
CA ALA A 20 -27.42 6.11 -54.46
C ALA A 20 -27.67 4.78 -53.70
N GLY A 21 -28.79 4.68 -52.97
CA GLY A 21 -29.11 3.51 -52.14
C GLY A 21 -30.13 2.52 -52.73
N ASN A 22 -31.00 2.96 -53.65
CA ASN A 22 -32.23 2.21 -53.93
C ASN A 22 -32.36 1.64 -55.36
N ALA A 23 -31.29 1.63 -56.16
CA ALA A 23 -31.37 1.17 -57.56
C ALA A 23 -30.58 -0.11 -57.88
N MET A 24 -29.81 -0.69 -56.95
CA MET A 24 -29.02 -1.91 -57.21
C MET A 24 -29.54 -3.20 -56.56
N ALA A 25 -30.53 -3.13 -55.66
CA ALA A 25 -31.10 -4.33 -55.03
C ALA A 25 -32.22 -4.99 -55.86
N ALA A 26 -32.82 -4.29 -56.82
CA ALA A 26 -33.92 -4.80 -57.62
C ALA A 26 -33.49 -5.66 -58.84
N LEU A 27 -32.20 -5.62 -59.23
CA LEU A 27 -31.73 -6.29 -60.45
C LEU A 27 -31.11 -7.67 -60.20
N PHE A 28 -30.83 -8.05 -58.95
CA PHE A 28 -30.17 -9.33 -58.61
C PHE A 28 -31.13 -10.45 -58.17
N LEU A 29 -32.43 -10.17 -58.10
CA LEU A 29 -33.48 -11.13 -57.69
C LEU A 29 -34.36 -11.64 -58.85
N LEU A 30 -34.07 -11.24 -60.09
CA LEU A 30 -34.88 -11.58 -61.27
C LEU A 30 -34.44 -12.85 -62.03
N PHE A 31 -33.43 -13.58 -61.57
CA PHE A 31 -32.90 -14.76 -62.28
C PHE A 31 -32.92 -16.09 -61.49
N THR A 32 -33.64 -16.19 -60.37
CA THR A 32 -33.71 -17.44 -59.57
C THR A 32 -35.05 -18.18 -59.62
N THR A 33 -36.03 -17.75 -60.42
CA THR A 33 -37.36 -18.41 -60.48
C THR A 33 -37.82 -18.77 -61.89
N LEU A 34 -36.90 -19.21 -62.76
CA LEU A 34 -37.22 -19.85 -64.05
C LEU A 34 -36.61 -21.25 -64.13
N ALA A 35 -36.77 -22.02 -63.05
CA ALA A 35 -36.44 -23.44 -63.01
C ALA A 35 -37.63 -24.19 -62.41
N GLU A 36 -38.71 -24.31 -63.19
CA GLU A 36 -39.75 -25.35 -63.12
C GLU A 36 -40.89 -25.00 -64.08
N ALA A 37 -40.57 -24.98 -65.38
CA ALA A 37 -41.58 -25.24 -66.41
C ALA A 37 -41.15 -26.55 -67.08
N GLN A 38 -41.57 -27.68 -66.50
CA GLN A 38 -41.44 -28.99 -67.16
C GLN A 38 -42.25 -28.92 -68.45
N ASN A 39 -41.56 -28.98 -69.59
CA ASN A 39 -42.16 -29.06 -70.90
C ASN A 39 -42.86 -30.42 -71.03
N SER A 40 -44.17 -30.44 -71.29
CA SER A 40 -45.09 -31.59 -71.15
C SER A 40 -44.80 -32.81 -72.06
N GLN A 41 -43.70 -32.81 -72.80
CA GLN A 41 -43.35 -33.82 -73.81
C GLN A 41 -42.30 -34.85 -73.35
N PHE A 42 -41.58 -34.58 -72.27
CA PHE A 42 -40.50 -35.45 -71.78
C PHE A 42 -40.70 -35.74 -70.29
N LEU A 43 -40.80 -37.02 -69.92
CA LEU A 43 -40.86 -37.45 -68.53
C LEU A 43 -39.48 -37.95 -68.10
N TYR A 44 -38.89 -37.37 -67.06
CA TYR A 44 -37.60 -37.79 -66.50
C TYR A 44 -37.78 -38.45 -65.12
N ASP A 45 -36.93 -39.40 -64.77
CA ASP A 45 -36.84 -39.94 -63.40
C ASP A 45 -36.12 -38.96 -62.45
N PRO A 46 -36.17 -39.14 -61.12
CA PRO A 46 -35.53 -38.23 -60.15
C PRO A 46 -34.00 -38.03 -60.33
N PRO A 47 -33.24 -39.01 -60.85
CA PRO A 47 -31.85 -38.81 -61.30
C PRO A 47 -31.67 -38.02 -62.62
N GLY A 48 -32.72 -37.85 -63.42
CA GLY A 48 -32.70 -37.09 -64.68
C GLY A 48 -32.61 -37.92 -65.97
N ASN A 49 -32.88 -39.22 -65.92
CA ASN A 49 -32.94 -40.08 -67.11
C ASN A 49 -34.33 -40.04 -67.76
N LEU A 50 -34.40 -40.06 -69.09
CA LEU A 50 -35.65 -39.99 -69.85
C LEU A 50 -36.44 -41.32 -69.75
N LEU A 51 -37.65 -41.27 -69.17
CA LEU A 51 -38.56 -42.40 -68.98
C LEU A 51 -39.52 -42.64 -70.16
N SER A 52 -39.94 -41.57 -70.85
CA SER A 52 -40.89 -41.65 -71.97
C SER A 52 -40.87 -40.39 -72.83
N GLN A 53 -40.98 -40.57 -74.15
CA GLN A 53 -41.22 -39.51 -75.14
C GLN A 53 -42.47 -39.87 -75.95
N THR A 54 -43.53 -39.08 -75.83
CA THR A 54 -44.73 -39.19 -76.68
C THR A 54 -44.57 -38.38 -77.95
N THR A 55 -45.00 -38.92 -79.10
CA THR A 55 -45.00 -38.24 -80.41
C THR A 55 -45.77 -36.92 -80.35
N GLU A 56 -45.12 -35.85 -80.79
CA GLU A 56 -45.66 -34.50 -80.84
C GLU A 56 -46.88 -34.43 -81.77
N THR A 57 -48.06 -34.25 -81.19
CA THR A 57 -49.27 -33.87 -81.91
C THR A 57 -49.10 -32.44 -82.40
N ILE A 58 -48.79 -32.24 -83.68
CA ILE A 58 -48.78 -30.90 -84.29
C ILE A 58 -50.17 -30.29 -84.10
N ALA A 59 -50.26 -29.17 -83.36
CA ALA A 59 -51.49 -28.40 -83.21
C ALA A 59 -51.58 -27.34 -84.32
N PRO A 60 -52.76 -26.78 -84.64
CA PRO A 60 -52.86 -25.59 -85.48
C PRO A 60 -51.92 -24.48 -84.95
N PRO A 61 -51.34 -23.62 -85.82
CA PRO A 61 -50.38 -22.62 -85.36
C PRO A 61 -51.01 -21.70 -84.31
N GLN A 62 -50.23 -21.26 -83.32
CA GLN A 62 -50.67 -20.29 -82.31
C GLN A 62 -49.84 -19.01 -82.42
N ILE A 63 -50.52 -17.86 -82.54
CA ILE A 63 -49.87 -16.55 -82.60
C ILE A 63 -49.67 -16.03 -81.17
N ILE A 64 -48.42 -15.81 -80.78
CA ILE A 64 -48.03 -15.25 -79.48
C ILE A 64 -47.58 -13.78 -79.57
N GLY A 65 -47.23 -13.32 -80.77
CA GLY A 65 -47.01 -11.90 -81.06
C GLY A 65 -47.90 -11.47 -82.23
N GLN A 66 -48.92 -10.67 -81.94
CA GLN A 66 -49.80 -10.11 -82.96
C GLN A 66 -49.10 -8.95 -83.70
N PRO A 67 -49.33 -8.77 -85.01
CA PRO A 67 -48.88 -7.58 -85.70
C PRO A 67 -49.48 -6.34 -85.03
N GLN A 68 -48.64 -5.33 -84.83
CA GLN A 68 -49.02 -4.09 -84.14
C GLN A 68 -49.39 -3.00 -85.14
N MET A 69 -50.22 -2.06 -84.70
CA MET A 69 -50.52 -0.85 -85.47
C MET A 69 -49.22 -0.15 -85.88
N GLN A 70 -49.18 0.34 -87.11
CA GLN A 70 -48.09 1.16 -87.62
C GLN A 70 -48.64 2.55 -87.93
N VAL A 71 -47.97 3.58 -87.43
CA VAL A 71 -48.24 4.99 -87.78
C VAL A 71 -46.96 5.53 -88.38
N VAL A 72 -46.98 5.85 -89.67
CA VAL A 72 -45.78 6.28 -90.40
C VAL A 72 -46.06 7.51 -91.22
N GLN A 73 -45.00 8.28 -91.51
CA GLN A 73 -45.09 9.41 -92.43
C GLN A 73 -45.20 8.93 -93.89
N PRO A 74 -45.82 9.72 -94.78
CA PRO A 74 -45.80 9.43 -96.21
C PRO A 74 -44.36 9.25 -96.73
N GLY A 75 -44.13 8.20 -97.51
CA GLY A 75 -42.84 7.84 -98.07
C GLY A 75 -41.96 6.95 -97.17
N ALA A 76 -42.33 6.76 -95.90
CA ALA A 76 -41.59 5.88 -94.98
C ALA A 76 -41.83 4.39 -95.29
N THR A 77 -41.07 3.51 -94.64
CA THR A 77 -41.29 2.05 -94.68
C THR A 77 -42.03 1.62 -93.42
N ALA A 78 -43.18 0.94 -93.56
CA ALA A 78 -43.88 0.29 -92.46
C ALA A 78 -43.54 -1.20 -92.41
N THR A 79 -43.33 -1.74 -91.22
CA THR A 79 -43.07 -3.18 -91.03
C THR A 79 -44.09 -3.77 -90.07
N PHE A 80 -44.78 -4.81 -90.51
CA PHE A 80 -45.60 -5.68 -89.65
C PHE A 80 -44.85 -6.99 -89.42
N SER A 81 -44.91 -7.53 -88.21
CA SER A 81 -44.33 -8.83 -87.89
C SER A 81 -45.33 -9.65 -87.07
N VAL A 82 -45.29 -10.96 -87.22
CA VAL A 82 -46.05 -11.92 -86.42
C VAL A 82 -45.09 -12.90 -85.77
N VAL A 83 -45.39 -13.33 -84.55
CA VAL A 83 -44.60 -14.34 -83.84
C VAL A 83 -45.50 -15.54 -83.55
N ALA A 84 -45.14 -16.70 -84.10
CA ALA A 84 -45.78 -17.98 -83.81
C ALA A 84 -45.07 -18.68 -82.63
N LEU A 85 -45.83 -19.43 -81.82
CA LEU A 85 -45.28 -20.20 -80.70
C LEU A 85 -44.34 -21.31 -81.17
N ASP A 86 -44.68 -21.96 -82.29
CA ASP A 86 -43.87 -22.96 -83.00
C ASP A 86 -43.91 -22.63 -84.49
N THR A 87 -42.74 -22.57 -85.13
CA THR A 87 -42.59 -22.21 -86.54
C THR A 87 -42.42 -23.44 -87.45
N SER A 88 -42.39 -24.64 -86.88
CA SER A 88 -42.18 -25.90 -87.60
C SER A 88 -43.32 -26.17 -88.58
N GLY A 89 -43.01 -26.20 -89.88
CA GLY A 89 -43.98 -26.46 -90.95
C GLY A 89 -45.04 -25.38 -91.14
N VAL A 90 -44.87 -24.18 -90.58
CA VAL A 90 -45.79 -23.05 -90.74
C VAL A 90 -45.46 -22.27 -92.02
N SER A 91 -46.50 -21.98 -92.79
CA SER A 91 -46.46 -21.07 -93.94
C SER A 91 -47.30 -19.82 -93.64
N TYR A 92 -46.89 -18.68 -94.14
CA TYR A 92 -47.53 -17.38 -93.90
C TYR A 92 -48.14 -16.85 -95.19
N GLN A 93 -49.26 -16.15 -95.09
CA GLN A 93 -49.85 -15.37 -96.17
C GLN A 93 -50.40 -14.06 -95.61
N TRP A 94 -49.79 -12.93 -95.98
CA TRP A 94 -50.29 -11.61 -95.58
C TRP A 94 -51.49 -11.18 -96.41
N LEU A 95 -52.38 -10.44 -95.77
CA LEU A 95 -53.60 -9.88 -96.34
C LEU A 95 -53.65 -8.39 -96.06
N PHE A 96 -54.08 -7.62 -97.06
CA PHE A 96 -54.44 -6.22 -96.90
C PHE A 96 -55.94 -6.09 -97.09
N SER A 97 -56.62 -5.57 -96.06
CA SER A 97 -58.08 -5.43 -96.02
C SER A 97 -58.81 -6.72 -96.40
N GLY A 98 -58.32 -7.86 -95.90
CA GLY A 98 -58.88 -9.19 -96.13
C GLY A 98 -58.54 -9.83 -97.49
N THR A 99 -57.78 -9.16 -98.35
CA THR A 99 -57.34 -9.70 -99.65
C THR A 99 -55.87 -10.12 -99.59
N ASN A 100 -55.53 -11.30 -100.14
CA ASN A 100 -54.16 -11.81 -100.16
C ASN A 100 -53.20 -10.85 -100.89
N LEU A 101 -52.11 -10.47 -100.21
CA LEU A 101 -50.99 -9.79 -100.83
C LEU A 101 -50.11 -10.84 -101.53
N ALA A 102 -50.12 -10.83 -102.86
CA ALA A 102 -49.39 -11.81 -103.65
C ALA A 102 -47.89 -11.82 -103.30
N GLY A 103 -47.36 -13.03 -103.04
CA GLY A 103 -45.94 -13.26 -102.75
C GLY A 103 -45.45 -12.85 -101.36
N GLN A 104 -46.34 -12.33 -100.49
CA GLN A 104 -45.97 -11.91 -99.14
C GLN A 104 -46.17 -13.06 -98.13
N THR A 105 -45.15 -13.92 -98.01
CA THR A 105 -45.23 -15.19 -97.26
C THR A 105 -44.19 -15.35 -96.15
N SER A 106 -43.54 -14.27 -95.70
CA SER A 106 -42.66 -14.28 -94.52
C SER A 106 -43.45 -14.00 -93.25
N ASP A 107 -42.83 -14.28 -92.11
CA ASP A 107 -43.25 -13.85 -90.76
C ASP A 107 -43.23 -12.30 -90.56
N ALA A 108 -42.65 -11.55 -91.49
CA ALA A 108 -42.72 -10.10 -91.55
C ALA A 108 -43.16 -9.59 -92.93
N LEU A 109 -44.00 -8.55 -92.94
CA LEU A 109 -44.40 -7.80 -94.11
C LEU A 109 -43.76 -6.41 -94.07
N GLN A 110 -42.98 -6.08 -95.10
CA GLN A 110 -42.43 -4.74 -95.29
C GLN A 110 -43.13 -4.02 -96.43
N ILE A 111 -43.56 -2.79 -96.18
CA ILE A 111 -44.22 -1.92 -97.13
C ILE A 111 -43.38 -0.66 -97.24
N SER A 112 -42.61 -0.53 -98.32
CA SER A 112 -41.79 0.66 -98.58
C SER A 112 -42.58 1.74 -99.30
N ASN A 113 -42.17 3.00 -99.11
CA ASN A 113 -42.77 4.18 -99.73
C ASN A 113 -44.29 4.28 -99.47
N VAL A 114 -44.67 4.18 -98.19
CA VAL A 114 -46.07 4.15 -97.76
C VAL A 114 -46.79 5.42 -98.20
N SER A 115 -47.95 5.25 -98.82
CA SER A 115 -48.87 6.33 -99.22
C SER A 115 -50.24 6.12 -98.62
N THR A 116 -51.17 7.05 -98.84
CA THR A 116 -52.56 6.90 -98.37
C THR A 116 -53.25 5.65 -98.92
N ASN A 117 -52.85 5.14 -100.09
CA ASN A 117 -53.38 3.90 -100.68
C ASN A 117 -52.96 2.63 -99.91
N ASN A 118 -51.94 2.73 -99.06
CA ASN A 118 -51.49 1.63 -98.20
C ASN A 118 -52.19 1.65 -96.84
N GLN A 119 -52.99 2.68 -96.52
CA GLN A 119 -53.72 2.73 -95.25
C GLN A 119 -54.83 1.70 -95.22
N GLY A 120 -54.93 1.00 -94.10
CA GLY A 120 -55.90 -0.08 -93.91
C GLY A 120 -55.33 -1.16 -93.01
N TYR A 121 -56.07 -2.27 -92.92
CA TYR A 121 -55.78 -3.33 -91.96
C TYR A 121 -54.97 -4.44 -92.61
N TYR A 122 -53.83 -4.77 -92.00
CA TYR A 122 -52.97 -5.88 -92.39
C TYR A 122 -53.17 -7.04 -91.44
N SER A 123 -53.34 -8.24 -91.97
CA SER A 123 -53.42 -9.46 -91.17
C SER A 123 -52.61 -10.54 -91.88
N VAL A 124 -52.28 -11.62 -91.17
CA VAL A 124 -51.55 -12.75 -91.74
C VAL A 124 -52.23 -14.05 -91.33
N VAL A 125 -52.40 -14.94 -92.30
CA VAL A 125 -52.86 -16.31 -92.06
C VAL A 125 -51.64 -17.20 -91.97
N LEU A 126 -51.54 -17.94 -90.86
CA LEU A 126 -50.54 -18.96 -90.62
C LEU A 126 -51.18 -20.32 -90.85
N VAL A 127 -50.54 -21.20 -91.61
CA VAL A 127 -51.05 -22.55 -91.91
C VAL A 127 -49.94 -23.58 -91.70
N ASN A 128 -50.26 -24.66 -90.99
CA ASN A 128 -49.44 -25.88 -90.95
C ASN A 128 -50.32 -27.10 -91.29
N SER A 129 -49.76 -28.30 -91.21
CA SER A 129 -50.47 -29.56 -91.52
C SER A 129 -51.70 -29.84 -90.64
N SER A 130 -51.83 -29.15 -89.50
CA SER A 130 -52.87 -29.39 -88.50
C SER A 130 -53.97 -28.32 -88.48
N GLY A 131 -53.79 -27.19 -89.19
CA GLY A 131 -54.82 -26.17 -89.32
C GLY A 131 -54.27 -24.79 -89.68
N SER A 132 -55.12 -23.78 -89.56
CA SER A 132 -54.79 -22.38 -89.84
C SER A 132 -55.27 -21.42 -88.75
N VAL A 133 -54.53 -20.36 -88.50
CA VAL A 133 -54.93 -19.23 -87.64
C VAL A 133 -54.70 -17.91 -88.36
N THR A 134 -55.63 -16.97 -88.21
CA THR A 134 -55.49 -15.60 -88.74
C THR A 134 -55.13 -14.66 -87.61
N SER A 135 -54.18 -13.76 -87.82
CA SER A 135 -53.85 -12.72 -86.86
C SER A 135 -55.00 -11.73 -86.65
N SER A 136 -54.97 -11.02 -85.53
CA SER A 136 -55.75 -9.80 -85.40
C SER A 136 -55.31 -8.79 -86.49
N PRO A 137 -56.25 -8.02 -87.07
CA PRO A 137 -55.89 -7.00 -88.05
C PRO A 137 -55.13 -5.84 -87.41
N ALA A 138 -53.97 -5.51 -87.97
CA ALA A 138 -53.11 -4.41 -87.56
C ALA A 138 -53.24 -3.25 -88.56
N PRO A 139 -53.72 -2.08 -88.14
CA PRO A 139 -53.88 -0.96 -89.06
C PRO A 139 -52.55 -0.26 -89.38
N LEU A 140 -52.40 0.20 -90.63
CA LEU A 140 -51.42 1.18 -91.06
C LEU A 140 -52.10 2.54 -91.21
N TRP A 141 -51.64 3.55 -90.49
CA TRP A 141 -52.13 4.92 -90.60
C TRP A 141 -51.04 5.90 -91.00
N ILE A 142 -51.44 6.95 -91.71
CA ILE A 142 -50.57 8.06 -92.08
C ILE A 142 -50.58 9.13 -90.97
N ASP A 143 -49.38 9.60 -90.64
CA ASP A 143 -49.15 10.82 -89.88
C ASP A 143 -48.34 11.78 -90.76
N SER A 144 -49.03 12.71 -91.42
CA SER A 144 -48.38 13.64 -92.36
C SER A 144 -47.43 14.62 -91.68
N ARG A 145 -47.54 14.81 -90.36
CA ARG A 145 -46.71 15.75 -89.59
C ARG A 145 -45.59 15.08 -88.82
N GLY A 146 -45.63 13.77 -88.62
CA GLY A 146 -44.66 13.02 -87.83
C GLY A 146 -44.74 13.32 -86.33
N CYS A 147 -45.91 13.72 -85.82
CA CYS A 147 -46.12 13.99 -84.39
C CYS A 147 -46.44 12.72 -83.56
N GLY A 148 -46.58 11.56 -84.20
CA GLY A 148 -46.92 10.28 -83.57
C GLY A 148 -48.42 10.00 -83.49
N MET A 149 -49.28 10.93 -83.93
CA MET A 149 -50.73 10.77 -83.96
C MET A 149 -51.22 10.67 -85.42
N PRO A 150 -52.06 9.69 -85.78
CA PRO A 150 -52.62 9.58 -87.12
C PRO A 150 -53.45 10.81 -87.53
N ASP A 151 -53.35 11.18 -88.81
CA ASP A 151 -54.09 12.31 -89.37
C ASP A 151 -55.60 12.16 -89.21
N TRP A 152 -56.14 10.95 -89.41
CA TRP A 152 -57.58 10.68 -89.30
C TRP A 152 -58.11 10.91 -87.87
N TRP A 153 -57.31 10.54 -86.86
CA TRP A 153 -57.69 10.65 -85.45
C TRP A 153 -57.66 12.11 -85.01
N GLN A 154 -56.64 12.86 -85.44
CA GLN A 154 -56.54 14.30 -85.19
C GLN A 154 -57.69 15.08 -85.84
N LEU A 155 -58.03 14.76 -87.10
CA LEU A 155 -59.15 15.40 -87.79
C LEU A 155 -60.50 15.05 -87.17
N TYR A 156 -60.69 13.81 -86.71
CA TYR A 156 -61.94 13.38 -86.10
C TYR A 156 -62.22 14.10 -84.77
N TYR A 157 -61.22 14.20 -83.89
CA TYR A 157 -61.41 14.77 -82.56
C TYR A 157 -61.19 16.28 -82.49
N PHE A 158 -60.27 16.84 -83.28
CA PHE A 158 -59.91 18.26 -83.20
C PHE A 158 -60.32 19.08 -84.42
N GLY A 159 -60.75 18.43 -85.52
CA GLY A 159 -61.11 19.09 -86.78
C GLY A 159 -59.93 19.69 -87.55
N ASN A 160 -58.69 19.54 -87.06
CA ASN A 160 -57.47 20.06 -87.68
C ASN A 160 -56.28 19.14 -87.38
N LEU A 161 -55.22 19.28 -88.16
CA LEU A 161 -53.96 18.55 -87.95
C LEU A 161 -52.97 19.33 -87.08
N THR A 162 -53.32 20.47 -86.47
CA THR A 162 -52.33 21.36 -85.81
C THR A 162 -52.05 21.04 -84.35
N GLN A 163 -52.78 20.10 -83.74
CA GLN A 163 -52.61 19.75 -82.33
C GLN A 163 -51.22 19.18 -82.00
N ASN A 164 -50.80 19.39 -80.75
CA ASN A 164 -49.55 18.86 -80.22
C ASN A 164 -49.81 17.53 -79.49
N ALA A 165 -49.00 16.52 -79.80
CA ALA A 165 -49.01 15.20 -79.18
C ALA A 165 -48.81 15.23 -77.66
N SER A 166 -48.03 16.20 -77.16
CA SER A 166 -47.79 16.36 -75.72
C SER A 166 -48.77 17.31 -75.02
N ALA A 167 -49.71 17.93 -75.74
CA ALA A 167 -50.75 18.74 -75.12
C ALA A 167 -51.84 17.85 -74.53
N ASP A 168 -52.59 18.39 -73.58
CA ASP A 168 -53.75 17.78 -72.94
C ASP A 168 -54.94 18.70 -73.28
N PHE A 169 -55.76 18.30 -74.24
CA PHE A 169 -56.76 19.19 -74.84
C PHE A 169 -57.97 19.42 -73.93
N ASP A 170 -58.35 18.44 -73.12
CA ASP A 170 -59.52 18.52 -72.23
C ASP A 170 -59.18 18.73 -70.75
N GLY A 171 -57.90 18.63 -70.38
CA GLY A 171 -57.38 18.97 -69.06
C GLY A 171 -57.48 17.86 -68.03
N ASP A 172 -57.65 16.60 -68.45
CA ASP A 172 -57.77 15.44 -67.56
C ASP A 172 -56.43 14.88 -67.05
N GLY A 173 -55.32 15.44 -67.52
CA GLY A 173 -53.95 15.07 -67.16
C GLY A 173 -53.34 14.00 -68.07
N VAL A 174 -54.04 13.53 -69.11
CA VAL A 174 -53.54 12.61 -70.13
C VAL A 174 -53.19 13.41 -71.40
N SER A 175 -52.03 13.16 -72.00
CA SER A 175 -51.69 13.84 -73.25
C SER A 175 -52.46 13.27 -74.43
N ASN A 176 -52.76 14.10 -75.43
CA ASN A 176 -53.45 13.70 -76.67
C ASN A 176 -52.83 12.45 -77.32
N LEU A 177 -51.50 12.33 -77.31
CA LEU A 177 -50.82 11.13 -77.81
C LEU A 177 -51.12 9.90 -76.97
N GLN A 178 -51.10 10.03 -75.65
CA GLN A 178 -51.40 8.92 -74.76
C GLN A 178 -52.88 8.53 -74.87
N GLU A 179 -53.77 9.48 -75.08
CA GLU A 179 -55.18 9.22 -75.34
C GLU A 179 -55.42 8.50 -76.66
N PHE A 180 -54.69 8.87 -77.72
CA PHE A 180 -54.69 8.10 -78.96
C PHE A 180 -54.23 6.66 -78.73
N LEU A 181 -53.12 6.47 -78.01
CA LEU A 181 -52.56 5.15 -77.73
C LEU A 181 -53.47 4.31 -76.82
N ASP A 182 -54.17 4.94 -75.87
CA ASP A 182 -55.12 4.29 -74.96
C ASP A 182 -56.55 4.19 -75.54
N GLY A 183 -56.80 4.79 -76.71
CA GLY A 183 -58.10 4.80 -77.40
C GLY A 183 -59.18 5.63 -76.70
N THR A 184 -58.79 6.63 -75.90
CA THR A 184 -59.68 7.55 -75.19
C THR A 184 -60.05 8.76 -76.07
N ASN A 185 -61.04 9.53 -75.63
CA ASN A 185 -61.56 10.67 -76.36
C ASN A 185 -60.93 11.97 -75.81
N PRO A 186 -60.05 12.64 -76.59
CA PRO A 186 -59.26 13.79 -76.16
C PRO A 186 -60.03 15.09 -76.04
N THR A 187 -61.36 15.02 -76.01
CA THR A 187 -62.26 16.16 -75.82
C THR A 187 -63.22 15.93 -74.65
N ASN A 188 -63.08 14.80 -73.95
CA ASN A 188 -63.96 14.38 -72.88
C ASN A 188 -63.15 13.82 -71.71
N VAL A 189 -63.01 14.67 -70.68
CA VAL A 189 -62.31 14.36 -69.43
C VAL A 189 -62.78 13.10 -68.71
N ALA A 190 -64.00 12.61 -69.00
CA ALA A 190 -64.52 11.38 -68.41
C ALA A 190 -64.04 10.11 -69.14
N SER A 191 -63.40 10.26 -70.30
CA SER A 191 -62.91 9.16 -71.11
C SER A 191 -61.55 8.64 -70.63
N ALA A 192 -60.86 9.42 -69.80
CA ALA A 192 -59.59 9.10 -69.16
C ALA A 192 -59.55 7.68 -68.60
N ARG A 193 -58.46 6.98 -68.89
CA ARG A 193 -58.17 5.65 -68.36
C ARG A 193 -56.92 5.72 -67.50
N PHE A 194 -57.06 5.31 -66.26
CA PHE A 194 -55.97 5.34 -65.29
C PHE A 194 -55.48 3.96 -64.93
N ARG A 195 -54.18 3.84 -64.67
CA ARG A 195 -53.52 2.58 -64.32
C ARG A 195 -53.30 2.52 -62.81
N LEU A 196 -53.61 1.36 -62.23
CA LEU A 196 -53.25 1.03 -60.85
C LEU A 196 -51.98 0.17 -60.89
N SER A 197 -50.85 0.77 -60.51
CA SER A 197 -49.57 0.08 -60.40
C SER A 197 -49.46 -0.53 -59.01
N ILE A 198 -49.45 -1.87 -58.94
CA ILE A 198 -49.27 -2.60 -57.70
C ILE A 198 -47.80 -3.02 -57.61
N ILE A 199 -47.12 -2.60 -56.55
CA ILE A 199 -45.74 -3.00 -56.28
C ILE A 199 -45.74 -3.99 -55.11
N ASN A 200 -45.22 -5.19 -55.35
CA ASN A 200 -45.14 -6.25 -54.34
C ASN A 200 -43.77 -6.22 -53.65
N PHE A 201 -43.75 -5.92 -52.36
CA PHE A 201 -42.55 -5.91 -51.51
C PHE A 201 -42.71 -6.91 -50.37
N GLY A 202 -42.21 -8.14 -50.54
CA GLY A 202 -42.34 -9.21 -49.51
C GLY A 202 -43.79 -9.64 -49.22
N SER A 203 -44.74 -9.13 -49.99
CA SER A 203 -46.18 -9.35 -49.88
C SER A 203 -46.80 -9.44 -51.27
N PHE A 204 -47.95 -10.09 -51.36
CA PHE A 204 -48.75 -10.20 -52.57
C PHE A 204 -50.03 -9.38 -52.42
N VAL A 205 -50.20 -8.35 -53.26
CA VAL A 205 -51.39 -7.50 -53.26
C VAL A 205 -52.31 -7.91 -54.43
N THR A 206 -53.56 -8.20 -54.11
CA THR A 206 -54.63 -8.49 -55.06
C THR A 206 -55.59 -7.30 -55.16
N ALA A 207 -56.08 -7.01 -56.37
CA ALA A 207 -57.09 -5.98 -56.64
C ALA A 207 -58.39 -6.62 -57.13
N THR A 208 -59.54 -6.11 -56.70
CA THR A 208 -60.87 -6.53 -57.17
C THR A 208 -61.75 -5.30 -57.44
N PRO A 209 -62.18 -5.04 -58.69
CA PRO A 209 -61.83 -5.77 -59.91
C PRO A 209 -60.36 -5.53 -60.32
N ASN A 210 -59.70 -6.54 -60.91
CA ASN A 210 -58.34 -6.42 -61.45
C ASN A 210 -58.42 -6.10 -62.95
N LEU A 211 -58.34 -4.82 -63.31
CA LEU A 211 -58.40 -4.35 -64.70
C LEU A 211 -57.05 -3.76 -65.14
N LEU A 212 -56.76 -3.84 -66.45
CA LEU A 212 -55.58 -3.22 -67.06
C LEU A 212 -55.60 -1.68 -66.97
N SER A 213 -56.80 -1.10 -66.97
CA SER A 213 -57.04 0.33 -66.73
C SER A 213 -58.46 0.57 -66.19
N TYR A 214 -58.64 1.67 -65.47
CA TYR A 214 -59.86 2.04 -64.76
C TYR A 214 -60.41 3.35 -65.29
N SER A 215 -61.73 3.45 -65.47
CA SER A 215 -62.38 4.75 -65.68
C SER A 215 -62.23 5.63 -64.44
N ASN A 216 -62.21 6.95 -64.64
CA ASN A 216 -62.12 7.91 -63.54
C ASN A 216 -63.23 7.67 -62.48
N GLY A 217 -62.82 7.46 -61.23
CA GLY A 217 -63.72 7.29 -60.08
C GLY A 217 -64.09 5.85 -59.73
N VAL A 218 -63.56 4.83 -60.43
CA VAL A 218 -63.78 3.41 -60.07
C VAL A 218 -63.14 3.10 -58.71
N THR A 219 -63.89 2.42 -57.84
CA THR A 219 -63.38 1.93 -56.55
C THR A 219 -62.88 0.50 -56.67
N VAL A 220 -61.67 0.24 -56.18
CA VAL A 220 -60.98 -1.06 -56.21
C VAL A 220 -60.76 -1.54 -54.77
N SER A 221 -61.16 -2.77 -54.46
CA SER A 221 -60.84 -3.43 -53.19
C SER A 221 -59.48 -4.11 -53.30
N LEU A 222 -58.55 -3.77 -52.42
CA LEU A 222 -57.19 -4.27 -52.36
C LEU A 222 -57.00 -5.16 -51.13
N SER A 223 -56.43 -6.35 -51.30
CA SER A 223 -56.08 -7.27 -50.20
C SER A 223 -54.64 -7.72 -50.31
N ALA A 224 -53.88 -7.52 -49.24
CA ALA A 224 -52.47 -7.92 -49.14
C ALA A 224 -52.32 -9.23 -48.37
N THR A 225 -51.51 -10.14 -48.87
CA THR A 225 -51.08 -11.36 -48.19
C THR A 225 -49.56 -11.30 -48.01
N ALA A 226 -49.08 -11.22 -46.77
CA ALA A 226 -47.65 -11.26 -46.51
C ALA A 226 -47.08 -12.67 -46.74
N ILE A 227 -45.87 -12.75 -47.28
CA ILE A 227 -45.18 -14.04 -47.49
C ILE A 227 -44.49 -14.42 -46.18
N ALA A 228 -44.69 -15.64 -45.70
CA ALA A 228 -44.06 -16.14 -44.48
C ALA A 228 -42.52 -15.98 -44.55
N PRO A 229 -41.85 -15.52 -43.47
CA PRO A 229 -42.35 -15.37 -42.10
C PRO A 229 -42.99 -14.01 -41.77
N PHE A 230 -43.23 -13.14 -42.75
CA PHE A 230 -43.68 -11.77 -42.50
C PHE A 230 -45.19 -11.65 -42.30
N THR A 231 -45.61 -10.57 -41.63
CA THR A 231 -47.01 -10.17 -41.48
C THR A 231 -47.27 -8.87 -42.23
N PHE A 232 -48.53 -8.64 -42.62
CA PHE A 232 -48.93 -7.37 -43.22
C PHE A 232 -48.91 -6.27 -42.16
N ARG A 233 -48.24 -5.15 -42.47
CA ARG A 233 -48.02 -4.05 -41.53
C ARG A 233 -48.82 -2.79 -41.89
N GLY A 234 -49.10 -2.56 -43.17
CA GLY A 234 -49.86 -1.40 -43.63
C GLY A 234 -49.70 -1.15 -45.12
N TRP A 235 -50.37 -0.11 -45.63
CA TRP A 235 -50.31 0.29 -47.04
C TRP A 235 -49.41 1.50 -47.26
N GLY A 236 -48.79 1.57 -48.44
CA GLY A 236 -48.00 2.70 -48.92
C GLY A 236 -48.30 3.06 -50.38
N GLY A 237 -47.76 4.20 -50.82
CA GLY A 237 -48.06 4.81 -52.12
C GLY A 237 -49.25 5.76 -51.99
N ASP A 238 -50.26 5.58 -52.84
CA ASP A 238 -51.54 6.31 -52.78
C ASP A 238 -52.50 5.79 -51.70
N LEU A 239 -52.07 4.84 -50.89
CA LEU A 239 -52.80 4.33 -49.73
C LEU A 239 -52.00 4.55 -48.44
N SER A 240 -52.72 4.60 -47.32
CA SER A 240 -52.16 4.63 -45.97
C SER A 240 -53.06 3.84 -45.01
N GLY A 241 -52.53 3.51 -43.83
CA GLY A 241 -53.26 2.78 -42.78
C GLY A 241 -53.06 1.27 -42.84
N THR A 242 -53.69 0.58 -41.89
CA THR A 242 -53.45 -0.84 -41.58
C THR A 242 -54.65 -1.75 -41.86
N ASN A 243 -55.76 -1.19 -42.35
CA ASN A 243 -56.93 -1.98 -42.72
C ASN A 243 -56.60 -2.85 -43.94
N ASN A 244 -56.83 -4.16 -43.83
CA ASN A 244 -56.62 -5.10 -44.92
C ASN A 244 -57.75 -6.14 -44.89
N PRO A 245 -58.62 -6.20 -45.91
CA PRO A 245 -58.59 -5.43 -47.17
C PRO A 245 -58.91 -3.92 -47.01
N VAL A 246 -58.57 -3.12 -48.02
CA VAL A 246 -58.82 -1.67 -48.11
C VAL A 246 -59.42 -1.29 -49.46
N THR A 247 -60.20 -0.22 -49.53
CA THR A 247 -60.75 0.30 -50.80
C THR A 247 -60.00 1.54 -51.27
N LEU A 248 -59.69 1.62 -52.57
CA LEU A 248 -59.07 2.76 -53.24
C LEU A 248 -59.92 3.24 -54.41
N THR A 249 -60.21 4.54 -54.49
CA THR A 249 -60.83 5.15 -55.68
C THR A 249 -59.75 5.62 -56.67
N VAL A 250 -59.77 5.10 -57.90
CA VAL A 250 -58.81 5.41 -58.95
C VAL A 250 -59.29 6.63 -59.75
N THR A 251 -58.76 7.81 -59.41
CA THR A 251 -59.09 9.09 -60.05
C THR A 251 -57.97 9.67 -60.92
N ASN A 252 -56.81 9.03 -60.90
CA ASN A 252 -55.63 9.28 -61.73
C ASN A 252 -54.76 8.01 -61.71
N ASN A 253 -53.59 8.00 -62.37
CA ASN A 253 -52.65 6.89 -62.23
C ASN A 253 -52.24 6.74 -60.75
N LYS A 254 -52.54 5.57 -60.16
CA LYS A 254 -52.28 5.24 -58.75
C LYS A 254 -51.13 4.24 -58.64
N THR A 255 -50.31 4.38 -57.62
CA THR A 255 -49.32 3.36 -57.22
C THR A 255 -49.57 2.93 -55.79
N VAL A 256 -49.73 1.63 -55.56
CA VAL A 256 -49.96 1.07 -54.22
C VAL A 256 -49.01 -0.08 -53.93
N PHE A 257 -48.67 -0.24 -52.66
CA PHE A 257 -47.92 -1.38 -52.17
C PHE A 257 -48.26 -1.68 -50.71
N ALA A 258 -47.96 -2.90 -50.27
CA ALA A 258 -48.14 -3.35 -48.91
C ALA A 258 -46.79 -3.51 -48.21
N TYR A 259 -46.68 -2.95 -47.00
CA TYR A 259 -45.55 -3.15 -46.12
C TYR A 259 -45.66 -4.52 -45.44
N ALA A 260 -44.62 -5.35 -45.58
CA ALA A 260 -44.47 -6.61 -44.87
C ALA A 260 -43.00 -6.81 -44.48
N GLY A 261 -42.78 -7.26 -43.24
CA GLY A 261 -41.46 -7.55 -42.69
C GLY A 261 -40.83 -6.39 -41.91
N ALA A 262 -39.53 -6.52 -41.66
CA ALA A 262 -38.74 -5.59 -40.84
C ALA A 262 -38.38 -4.31 -41.61
N PHE A 263 -38.54 -3.16 -40.97
CA PHE A 263 -38.19 -1.85 -41.53
C PHE A 263 -37.28 -1.06 -40.60
N THR A 264 -36.56 -0.11 -41.19
CA THR A 264 -36.02 1.03 -40.44
C THR A 264 -37.09 2.12 -40.35
N ILE A 265 -37.67 2.31 -39.17
CA ILE A 265 -38.75 3.27 -38.91
C ILE A 265 -38.18 4.50 -38.19
N THR A 266 -38.35 5.66 -38.80
CA THR A 266 -37.74 6.92 -38.32
C THR A 266 -38.80 7.86 -37.76
N TRP A 267 -38.56 8.45 -36.60
CA TRP A 267 -39.43 9.48 -36.04
C TRP A 267 -39.35 10.77 -36.86
N THR A 268 -40.49 11.26 -37.34
CA THR A 268 -40.58 12.46 -38.18
C THR A 268 -41.38 13.60 -37.56
N ASN A 269 -42.14 13.36 -36.49
CA ASN A 269 -42.90 14.40 -35.81
C ASN A 269 -42.00 15.33 -34.97
N GLY A 270 -41.68 16.51 -35.53
CA GLY A 270 -40.87 17.53 -34.84
C GLY A 270 -41.53 18.18 -33.60
N SER A 271 -42.83 17.94 -33.37
CA SER A 271 -43.59 18.52 -32.26
C SER A 271 -43.69 17.63 -31.03
N SER A 272 -42.96 16.50 -30.98
CA SER A 272 -43.13 15.45 -29.95
C SER A 272 -44.49 14.73 -30.06
N GLY A 273 -44.62 13.55 -29.43
CA GLY A 273 -45.87 12.78 -29.53
C GLY A 273 -45.78 11.36 -28.95
N ASP A 274 -46.88 10.62 -29.08
CA ASP A 274 -46.99 9.23 -28.62
C ASP A 274 -46.35 8.26 -29.63
N TRP A 275 -45.55 7.30 -29.14
CA TRP A 275 -44.96 6.19 -29.88
C TRP A 275 -46.01 5.41 -30.67
N ASN A 276 -47.20 5.24 -30.10
CA ASN A 276 -48.25 4.40 -30.67
C ASN A 276 -49.06 5.10 -31.79
N THR A 277 -48.67 6.30 -32.20
CA THR A 277 -49.34 7.06 -33.27
C THR A 277 -48.57 6.91 -34.58
N ALA A 278 -49.14 6.17 -35.55
CA ALA A 278 -48.49 5.83 -36.82
C ALA A 278 -48.01 7.05 -37.63
N SER A 279 -48.73 8.17 -37.59
CA SER A 279 -48.36 9.41 -38.32
C SER A 279 -47.14 10.13 -37.76
N ASN A 280 -46.61 9.70 -36.60
CA ASN A 280 -45.38 10.25 -36.04
C ASN A 280 -44.11 9.64 -36.65
N TRP A 281 -44.28 8.58 -37.43
CA TRP A 281 -43.21 7.75 -37.96
C TRP A 281 -43.17 7.80 -39.50
N SER A 282 -42.00 7.54 -40.07
CA SER A 282 -41.82 7.31 -41.50
C SER A 282 -41.17 5.95 -41.74
N PRO A 283 -41.79 5.05 -42.53
CA PRO A 283 -43.15 5.17 -43.07
C PRO A 283 -44.20 5.25 -41.94
N ASN A 284 -45.43 5.71 -42.23
CA ASN A 284 -46.52 5.93 -41.26
C ASN A 284 -47.01 4.61 -40.62
N LEU A 285 -46.15 3.96 -39.85
CA LEU A 285 -46.30 2.66 -39.19
C LEU A 285 -45.79 2.78 -37.76
N VAL A 286 -46.51 2.19 -36.82
CA VAL A 286 -46.01 2.05 -35.44
C VAL A 286 -44.92 0.96 -35.44
N PRO A 287 -43.74 1.22 -34.82
CA PRO A 287 -42.70 0.21 -34.69
C PRO A 287 -43.16 -1.06 -33.99
N ASP A 288 -42.72 -2.20 -34.49
CA ASP A 288 -42.93 -3.53 -33.90
C ASP A 288 -41.58 -4.21 -33.53
N PRO A 289 -41.61 -5.38 -32.88
CA PRO A 289 -40.41 -6.11 -32.44
C PRO A 289 -39.38 -6.43 -33.53
N SER A 290 -39.75 -6.42 -34.80
CA SER A 290 -38.85 -6.73 -35.92
C SER A 290 -38.12 -5.50 -36.48
N ASP A 291 -38.50 -4.29 -36.07
CA ASP A 291 -38.05 -3.04 -36.70
C ASP A 291 -36.82 -2.41 -36.04
N GLU A 292 -36.02 -1.71 -36.84
CA GLU A 292 -35.00 -0.78 -36.37
C GLU A 292 -35.61 0.62 -36.21
N VAL A 293 -35.54 1.20 -35.02
CA VAL A 293 -36.17 2.48 -34.68
C VAL A 293 -35.13 3.60 -34.59
N LEU A 294 -35.36 4.69 -35.31
CA LEU A 294 -34.47 5.87 -35.30
C LEU A 294 -35.22 7.10 -34.74
N ILE A 295 -34.72 7.63 -33.61
CA ILE A 295 -35.19 8.88 -33.01
C ILE A 295 -33.99 9.83 -32.91
N THR A 296 -33.65 10.48 -34.02
CA THR A 296 -32.41 11.27 -34.15
C THR A 296 -32.61 12.78 -34.11
N SER A 297 -33.82 13.24 -33.79
CA SER A 297 -34.18 14.65 -33.65
C SER A 297 -34.43 15.01 -32.17
N SER A 298 -34.31 16.29 -31.82
CA SER A 298 -34.56 16.77 -30.46
C SER A 298 -36.05 16.83 -30.15
N VAL A 299 -36.64 15.70 -29.77
CA VAL A 299 -38.08 15.53 -29.52
C VAL A 299 -38.33 14.76 -28.23
N THR A 300 -39.56 14.80 -27.72
CA THR A 300 -40.05 13.86 -26.70
C THR A 300 -40.98 12.84 -27.34
N VAL A 301 -40.64 11.56 -27.20
CA VAL A 301 -41.50 10.44 -27.58
C VAL A 301 -42.06 9.83 -26.30
N SER A 302 -43.38 9.81 -26.15
CA SER A 302 -44.05 9.25 -24.98
C SER A 302 -44.75 7.93 -25.29
N SER A 303 -44.97 7.09 -24.29
CA SER A 303 -45.89 5.94 -24.41
C SER A 303 -46.37 5.52 -23.02
N SER A 304 -47.66 5.25 -22.89
CA SER A 304 -48.19 4.60 -21.68
C SER A 304 -48.11 3.06 -21.73
N ASN A 305 -47.99 2.50 -22.94
CA ASN A 305 -47.92 1.07 -23.20
C ASN A 305 -46.48 0.56 -23.18
N SER A 306 -46.31 -0.75 -22.98
CA SER A 306 -45.05 -1.44 -23.28
C SER A 306 -44.82 -1.47 -24.80
N ILE A 307 -43.59 -1.26 -25.20
CA ILE A 307 -43.13 -1.21 -26.59
C ILE A 307 -41.90 -2.10 -26.78
N GLU A 308 -41.66 -2.54 -28.01
CA GLU A 308 -40.61 -3.50 -28.34
C GLU A 308 -40.12 -3.23 -29.76
N CYS A 309 -38.81 -3.35 -29.97
CA CYS A 309 -38.18 -3.19 -31.28
C CYS A 309 -36.90 -4.03 -31.43
N ALA A 310 -36.52 -4.33 -32.68
CA ALA A 310 -35.29 -5.06 -32.99
C ALA A 310 -34.05 -4.21 -32.72
N GLY A 311 -34.12 -2.91 -32.92
CA GLY A 311 -33.03 -1.98 -32.58
C GLY A 311 -33.56 -0.59 -32.30
N LEU A 312 -32.84 0.17 -31.48
CA LEU A 312 -33.17 1.56 -31.18
C LEU A 312 -31.92 2.43 -31.30
N THR A 313 -31.96 3.46 -32.15
CA THR A 313 -31.03 4.59 -32.11
C THR A 313 -31.72 5.80 -31.47
N LEU A 314 -31.31 6.15 -30.25
CA LEU A 314 -31.86 7.27 -29.49
C LEU A 314 -30.88 8.45 -29.46
N GLY A 315 -31.31 9.56 -30.04
CA GLY A 315 -30.56 10.80 -30.20
C GLY A 315 -29.54 10.75 -31.33
N ALA A 316 -28.92 11.90 -31.58
CA ALA A 316 -27.76 12.05 -32.45
C ALA A 316 -26.81 13.13 -31.87
N PRO A 317 -25.56 13.24 -32.33
CA PRO A 317 -24.64 14.27 -31.83
C PRO A 317 -25.24 15.68 -32.01
N GLY A 318 -25.44 16.39 -30.89
CA GLY A 318 -26.09 17.72 -30.87
C GLY A 318 -27.62 17.71 -30.87
N PHE A 319 -28.25 16.53 -30.92
CA PHE A 319 -29.71 16.36 -30.97
C PHE A 319 -30.19 15.39 -29.89
N PRO A 320 -30.37 15.84 -28.63
CA PRO A 320 -30.83 14.98 -27.54
C PRO A 320 -32.33 14.67 -27.67
N ALA A 321 -32.68 13.39 -27.72
CA ALA A 321 -34.07 12.92 -27.72
C ALA A 321 -34.50 12.46 -26.32
N THR A 322 -35.77 12.69 -25.96
CA THR A 322 -36.36 12.17 -24.72
C THR A 322 -37.33 11.05 -25.05
N LEU A 323 -37.17 9.89 -24.41
CA LEU A 323 -38.07 8.76 -24.52
C LEU A 323 -38.74 8.51 -23.15
N ALA A 324 -39.97 8.99 -23.00
CA ALA A 324 -40.74 9.02 -21.76
C ALA A 324 -41.83 7.92 -21.74
N ILE A 325 -41.48 6.73 -21.27
CA ILE A 325 -42.35 5.55 -21.36
C ILE A 325 -42.69 5.04 -19.95
N SER A 326 -43.97 4.92 -19.63
CA SER A 326 -44.39 4.31 -18.34
C SER A 326 -44.45 2.78 -18.39
N GLY A 327 -44.64 2.17 -19.56
CA GLY A 327 -44.51 0.74 -19.81
C GLY A 327 -43.06 0.28 -20.04
N ASN A 328 -42.87 -1.00 -20.37
CA ASN A 328 -41.54 -1.55 -20.65
C ASN A 328 -41.09 -1.21 -22.08
N LEU A 329 -39.81 -0.95 -22.28
CA LEU A 329 -39.15 -0.90 -23.59
C LEU A 329 -38.29 -2.16 -23.73
N THR A 330 -38.58 -3.04 -24.69
CA THR A 330 -37.78 -4.25 -24.94
C THR A 330 -36.94 -4.10 -26.21
N LEU A 331 -35.65 -4.43 -26.13
CA LEU A 331 -34.69 -4.35 -27.21
C LEU A 331 -34.20 -5.76 -27.57
N ASP A 332 -34.44 -6.19 -28.82
CA ASP A 332 -34.14 -7.55 -29.29
C ASP A 332 -32.81 -7.68 -30.05
N GLY A 333 -32.18 -6.56 -30.38
CA GLY A 333 -30.97 -6.51 -31.18
C GLY A 333 -30.15 -5.25 -30.93
N PRO A 334 -29.22 -4.91 -31.84
CA PRO A 334 -28.28 -3.81 -31.66
C PRO A 334 -28.99 -2.46 -31.51
N SER A 335 -28.71 -1.78 -30.41
CA SER A 335 -29.27 -0.49 -30.04
C SER A 335 -28.17 0.49 -29.63
N TYR A 336 -28.37 1.77 -29.92
CA TYR A 336 -27.44 2.86 -29.68
C TYR A 336 -28.12 3.98 -28.91
N TRP A 337 -27.58 4.33 -27.75
CA TRP A 337 -28.00 5.49 -27.00
C TRP A 337 -26.93 6.57 -27.11
N VAL A 338 -27.19 7.55 -27.98
CA VAL A 338 -26.22 8.58 -28.37
C VAL A 338 -26.42 9.84 -27.54
N ALA A 339 -27.65 10.31 -27.35
CA ALA A 339 -27.91 11.53 -26.59
C ALA A 339 -29.33 11.58 -26.01
N GLY A 340 -29.49 12.31 -24.91
CA GLY A 340 -30.79 12.63 -24.33
C GLY A 340 -31.20 11.72 -23.18
N THR A 341 -32.52 11.56 -22.98
CA THR A 341 -33.10 11.03 -21.74
C THR A 341 -34.00 9.83 -22.02
N MET A 342 -33.87 8.75 -21.26
CA MET A 342 -34.93 7.75 -21.09
C MET A 342 -35.58 7.97 -19.74
N SER A 343 -36.89 8.18 -19.71
CA SER A 343 -37.66 8.44 -18.48
C SER A 343 -38.95 7.63 -18.39
N GLY A 344 -39.58 7.63 -17.21
CA GLY A 344 -40.83 6.93 -16.90
C GLY A 344 -40.61 5.76 -15.95
N SER A 345 -41.68 5.08 -15.52
CA SER A 345 -41.65 4.09 -14.43
C SER A 345 -41.36 2.65 -14.85
N GLY A 346 -41.44 2.32 -16.14
CA GLY A 346 -41.26 0.94 -16.64
C GLY A 346 -39.80 0.62 -17.00
N SER A 347 -39.49 -0.65 -17.21
CA SER A 347 -38.11 -1.11 -17.46
C SER A 347 -37.69 -0.97 -18.93
N THR A 348 -36.42 -0.63 -19.18
CA THR A 348 -35.76 -0.87 -20.48
C THR A 348 -35.04 -2.22 -20.39
N ILE A 349 -35.44 -3.19 -21.20
CA ILE A 349 -34.96 -4.58 -21.17
C ILE A 349 -34.10 -4.84 -22.41
N VAL A 350 -32.82 -5.16 -22.20
CA VAL A 350 -31.91 -5.64 -23.25
C VAL A 350 -31.95 -7.16 -23.23
N ARG A 351 -32.62 -7.79 -24.21
CA ARG A 351 -32.80 -9.26 -24.24
C ARG A 351 -31.46 -10.01 -24.39
N PRO A 352 -31.43 -11.32 -24.09
CA PRO A 352 -30.28 -12.15 -24.43
C PRO A 352 -29.87 -11.99 -25.91
N ALA A 353 -28.56 -11.92 -26.16
CA ALA A 353 -27.95 -11.62 -27.47
C ALA A 353 -28.17 -10.21 -28.04
N ALA A 354 -29.05 -9.39 -27.46
CA ALA A 354 -29.15 -7.97 -27.81
C ALA A 354 -27.96 -7.18 -27.24
N THR A 355 -27.66 -6.05 -27.86
CA THR A 355 -26.59 -5.15 -27.39
C THR A 355 -27.11 -3.72 -27.29
N LEU A 356 -26.92 -3.07 -26.14
CA LEU A 356 -27.13 -1.63 -25.98
C LEU A 356 -25.78 -0.93 -25.85
N THR A 357 -25.44 -0.13 -26.85
CA THR A 357 -24.22 0.66 -26.88
C THR A 357 -24.50 2.10 -26.47
N PHE A 358 -23.86 2.56 -25.39
CA PHE A 358 -23.76 3.99 -25.08
C PHE A 358 -22.60 4.56 -25.91
N ASP A 359 -22.92 5.15 -27.06
CA ASP A 359 -21.97 5.86 -27.95
C ASP A 359 -22.20 7.36 -27.83
N ASN A 360 -22.15 7.85 -26.60
CA ASN A 360 -22.65 9.16 -26.26
C ASN A 360 -21.55 10.23 -26.33
N PRO A 361 -21.62 11.21 -27.27
CA PRO A 361 -20.76 12.38 -27.27
C PRO A 361 -21.18 13.43 -26.23
N SER A 362 -22.33 13.25 -25.59
CA SER A 362 -22.89 14.09 -24.53
C SER A 362 -23.53 13.24 -23.44
N THR A 363 -23.65 13.77 -22.22
CA THR A 363 -24.29 13.06 -21.11
C THR A 363 -25.68 12.53 -21.46
N VAL A 364 -25.95 11.28 -21.09
CA VAL A 364 -27.28 10.66 -21.20
C VAL A 364 -27.92 10.50 -19.82
N TYR A 365 -29.26 10.48 -19.78
CA TYR A 365 -30.02 10.51 -18.53
C TYR A 365 -31.02 9.35 -18.46
N LEU A 366 -30.96 8.53 -17.40
CA LEU A 366 -31.96 7.52 -17.06
C LEU A 366 -32.73 7.99 -15.83
N SER A 367 -34.04 8.22 -15.96
CA SER A 367 -34.84 8.88 -14.90
C SER A 367 -36.12 8.12 -14.57
N GLY A 368 -36.20 7.58 -13.35
CA GLY A 368 -37.39 6.92 -12.80
C GLY A 368 -37.59 5.45 -13.21
N ARG A 369 -36.63 4.86 -13.94
CA ARG A 369 -36.74 3.52 -14.54
C ARG A 369 -35.57 2.60 -14.29
N THR A 370 -35.82 1.30 -14.44
CA THR A 370 -34.80 0.24 -14.42
C THR A 370 -34.29 -0.03 -15.84
N LEU A 371 -32.98 -0.11 -16.02
CA LEU A 371 -32.34 -0.70 -17.19
C LEU A 371 -31.92 -2.13 -16.84
N GLU A 372 -32.65 -3.11 -17.36
CA GLU A 372 -32.44 -4.55 -17.16
C GLU A 372 -31.63 -5.10 -18.32
N ASN A 373 -30.43 -5.59 -18.03
CA ASN A 373 -29.54 -6.19 -19.02
C ASN A 373 -29.53 -7.71 -18.86
N ASP A 374 -30.12 -8.40 -19.83
CA ASP A 374 -29.99 -9.85 -20.04
C ASP A 374 -29.03 -10.19 -21.19
N GLY A 375 -28.56 -9.17 -21.94
CA GLY A 375 -27.64 -9.27 -23.06
C GLY A 375 -26.29 -8.59 -22.78
N THR A 376 -25.89 -7.69 -23.69
CA THR A 376 -24.64 -6.90 -23.55
C THR A 376 -24.94 -5.41 -23.47
N ILE A 377 -24.42 -4.75 -22.44
CA ILE A 377 -24.28 -3.29 -22.42
C ILE A 377 -22.83 -2.94 -22.72
N LEU A 378 -22.61 -2.07 -23.70
CA LEU A 378 -21.30 -1.52 -24.03
C LEU A 378 -21.29 -0.01 -23.78
N TRP A 379 -20.56 0.43 -22.78
CA TRP A 379 -20.33 1.86 -22.53
C TRP A 379 -19.01 2.31 -23.16
N ALA A 380 -19.10 2.80 -24.39
CA ALA A 380 -17.96 3.23 -25.21
C ALA A 380 -17.79 4.75 -25.23
N GLY A 381 -18.88 5.51 -25.13
CA GLY A 381 -18.87 6.98 -25.17
C GLY A 381 -18.07 7.62 -24.04
N ALA A 382 -17.45 8.76 -24.31
CA ALA A 382 -16.51 9.41 -23.39
C ALA A 382 -17.17 10.28 -22.31
N THR A 383 -18.49 10.39 -22.29
CA THR A 383 -19.23 11.27 -21.37
C THR A 383 -20.08 10.51 -20.37
N ASP A 384 -20.39 11.20 -19.26
CA ASP A 384 -21.08 10.65 -18.09
C ASP A 384 -22.47 10.08 -18.42
N ILE A 385 -22.91 9.13 -17.59
CA ILE A 385 -24.30 8.66 -17.52
C ILE A 385 -24.88 9.19 -16.21
N THR A 386 -26.07 9.79 -16.24
CA THR A 386 -26.75 10.29 -15.04
C THR A 386 -28.02 9.50 -14.75
N LEU A 387 -28.14 8.98 -13.53
CA LEU A 387 -29.26 8.18 -13.03
C LEU A 387 -30.06 8.96 -11.96
N THR A 388 -31.36 9.13 -12.15
CA THR A 388 -32.23 9.76 -11.15
C THR A 388 -33.36 8.83 -10.79
N SER A 389 -33.43 8.35 -9.55
CA SER A 389 -34.41 7.33 -9.12
C SER A 389 -34.46 6.13 -10.07
N ALA A 390 -33.29 5.69 -10.53
CA ALA A 390 -33.13 4.69 -11.59
C ALA A 390 -32.20 3.55 -11.14
N VAL A 391 -32.36 2.38 -11.74
CA VAL A 391 -31.57 1.19 -11.41
C VAL A 391 -30.96 0.63 -12.69
N ILE A 392 -29.69 0.28 -12.68
CA ILE A 392 -29.12 -0.59 -13.71
C ILE A 392 -28.98 -1.99 -13.09
N SER A 393 -29.54 -3.00 -13.73
CA SER A 393 -29.45 -4.39 -13.30
C SER A 393 -28.78 -5.22 -14.40
N ASN A 394 -27.69 -5.90 -14.07
CA ASN A 394 -26.98 -6.81 -14.96
C ASN A 394 -27.23 -8.25 -14.52
N ALA A 395 -27.98 -9.02 -15.31
CA ALA A 395 -28.40 -10.38 -14.98
C ALA A 395 -27.22 -11.39 -15.01
N PRO A 396 -27.37 -12.60 -14.43
CA PRO A 396 -26.26 -13.57 -14.27
C PRO A 396 -25.49 -13.96 -15.54
N ALA A 397 -26.16 -14.01 -16.70
CA ALA A 397 -25.53 -14.34 -17.98
C ALA A 397 -25.14 -13.09 -18.80
N ALA A 398 -25.43 -11.91 -18.27
CA ALA A 398 -25.29 -10.64 -18.99
C ALA A 398 -23.92 -10.01 -18.75
N VAL A 399 -23.53 -9.17 -19.71
CA VAL A 399 -22.22 -8.52 -19.75
C VAL A 399 -22.41 -7.00 -19.80
N LEU A 400 -21.76 -6.27 -18.90
CA LEU A 400 -21.67 -4.82 -18.90
C LEU A 400 -20.19 -4.43 -19.03
N VAL A 401 -19.81 -3.87 -20.17
CA VAL A 401 -18.42 -3.48 -20.47
C VAL A 401 -18.30 -1.97 -20.47
N VAL A 402 -17.37 -1.45 -19.69
CA VAL A 402 -16.99 -0.03 -19.64
C VAL A 402 -15.63 0.18 -20.31
N GLN A 403 -15.59 0.99 -21.36
CA GLN A 403 -14.38 1.24 -22.15
C GLN A 403 -13.83 2.66 -22.03
N ASN A 404 -14.52 3.55 -21.33
CA ASN A 404 -14.16 4.95 -21.18
C ASN A 404 -13.59 5.28 -19.78
N ALA A 405 -13.40 6.58 -19.51
CA ALA A 405 -13.05 7.14 -18.21
C ALA A 405 -14.10 8.17 -17.75
N ALA A 406 -15.38 7.84 -17.94
CA ALA A 406 -16.52 8.69 -17.59
C ALA A 406 -17.16 8.25 -16.27
N ASN A 407 -18.06 9.07 -15.73
CA ASN A 407 -18.71 8.83 -14.46
C ASN A 407 -20.15 8.34 -14.62
N LEU A 408 -20.53 7.36 -13.80
CA LEU A 408 -21.92 6.99 -13.57
C LEU A 408 -22.42 7.76 -12.35
N ASN A 409 -23.08 8.88 -12.58
CA ASN A 409 -23.60 9.75 -11.54
C ASN A 409 -25.02 9.34 -11.18
N GLY A 410 -25.39 9.34 -9.90
CA GLY A 410 -26.80 9.16 -9.59
C GLY A 410 -27.31 9.70 -8.27
N SER A 411 -28.61 9.92 -8.24
CA SER A 411 -29.39 10.35 -7.08
C SER A 411 -30.53 9.37 -6.85
N SER A 412 -30.57 8.74 -5.68
CA SER A 412 -31.49 7.62 -5.37
C SER A 412 -31.43 6.49 -6.43
N ALA A 413 -30.23 6.23 -6.94
CA ALA A 413 -29.97 5.22 -7.97
C ALA A 413 -29.04 4.13 -7.46
N ARG A 414 -28.94 2.99 -8.17
CA ARG A 414 -27.95 1.94 -7.88
C ARG A 414 -27.61 1.11 -9.11
N LEU A 415 -26.50 0.40 -9.05
CA LEU A 415 -26.07 -0.61 -10.00
C LEU A 415 -26.05 -1.98 -9.31
N ASP A 416 -26.83 -2.92 -9.80
CA ASP A 416 -26.86 -4.31 -9.33
C ASP A 416 -26.22 -5.22 -10.38
N ASN A 417 -25.13 -5.91 -10.05
CA ASN A 417 -24.43 -6.81 -10.96
C ASN A 417 -24.47 -8.26 -10.48
N ALA A 418 -25.22 -9.11 -11.17
CA ALA A 418 -25.19 -10.56 -11.01
C ALA A 418 -24.38 -11.27 -12.11
N GLY A 419 -24.14 -10.61 -13.24
CA GLY A 419 -23.32 -11.12 -14.35
C GLY A 419 -21.87 -10.62 -14.35
N LEU A 420 -21.31 -10.33 -15.52
CA LEU A 420 -19.97 -9.77 -15.68
C LEU A 420 -20.01 -8.25 -15.85
N PHE A 421 -19.39 -7.52 -14.92
CA PHE A 421 -19.00 -6.13 -15.10
C PHE A 421 -17.51 -6.08 -15.47
N SER A 422 -17.16 -5.50 -16.63
CA SER A 422 -15.79 -5.45 -17.11
C SER A 422 -15.34 -4.02 -17.40
N LYS A 423 -14.17 -3.64 -16.90
CA LYS A 423 -13.49 -2.37 -17.23
C LYS A 423 -12.24 -2.66 -18.07
N SER A 424 -12.28 -2.43 -19.39
CA SER A 424 -11.27 -2.98 -20.32
C SER A 424 -10.67 -2.03 -21.38
N GLY A 425 -11.25 -0.84 -21.61
CA GLY A 425 -10.77 0.07 -22.67
C GLY A 425 -9.72 1.09 -22.23
N SER A 426 -10.17 2.20 -21.64
CA SER A 426 -9.34 3.36 -21.26
C SER A 426 -8.44 3.11 -20.05
N PRO A 427 -7.20 3.64 -20.00
CA PRO A 427 -6.37 3.63 -18.79
C PRO A 427 -6.80 4.65 -17.72
N GLY A 428 -7.77 5.51 -18.02
CA GLY A 428 -8.28 6.52 -17.07
C GLY A 428 -9.18 5.93 -15.97
N THR A 429 -9.73 6.84 -15.16
CA THR A 429 -10.63 6.49 -14.05
C THR A 429 -12.09 6.53 -14.48
N THR A 430 -12.81 5.42 -14.32
CA THR A 430 -14.27 5.38 -14.36
C THR A 430 -14.78 5.48 -12.92
N THR A 431 -15.64 6.45 -12.62
CA THR A 431 -16.21 6.62 -11.29
C THR A 431 -17.66 6.14 -11.24
N LEU A 432 -17.99 5.26 -10.29
CA LEU A 432 -19.35 4.86 -9.96
C LEU A 432 -19.83 5.67 -8.75
N ASN A 433 -20.54 6.76 -9.00
CA ASN A 433 -21.18 7.61 -8.00
C ASN A 433 -22.60 7.12 -7.67
N VAL A 434 -22.80 5.79 -7.63
CA VAL A 434 -24.03 5.11 -7.23
C VAL A 434 -23.68 3.85 -6.45
N PRO A 435 -24.48 3.44 -5.46
CA PRO A 435 -24.31 2.16 -4.78
C PRO A 435 -24.13 1.03 -5.77
N PHE A 436 -23.04 0.26 -5.61
CA PHE A 436 -22.71 -0.83 -6.51
C PHE A 436 -22.77 -2.17 -5.75
N ASN A 437 -23.78 -2.97 -6.07
CA ASN A 437 -24.00 -4.28 -5.48
C ASN A 437 -23.52 -5.37 -6.43
N ASN A 438 -22.43 -6.05 -6.08
CA ASN A 438 -21.88 -7.16 -6.86
C ASN A 438 -22.25 -8.52 -6.25
N LEU A 439 -23.01 -9.31 -7.00
CA LEU A 439 -23.27 -10.74 -6.78
C LEU A 439 -22.52 -11.62 -7.80
N GLY A 440 -22.13 -11.05 -8.96
CA GLY A 440 -21.42 -11.74 -10.04
C GLY A 440 -19.92 -11.47 -10.06
N SER A 441 -19.38 -11.22 -11.26
CA SER A 441 -17.96 -10.95 -11.46
C SER A 441 -17.72 -9.49 -11.82
N VAL A 442 -16.74 -8.87 -11.17
CA VAL A 442 -16.14 -7.59 -11.55
C VAL A 442 -14.72 -7.86 -12.04
N ASP A 443 -14.46 -7.54 -13.29
CA ASP A 443 -13.16 -7.73 -13.94
C ASP A 443 -12.58 -6.36 -14.35
N ILE A 444 -11.44 -5.98 -13.77
CA ILE A 444 -10.79 -4.70 -14.01
C ILE A 444 -9.49 -4.98 -14.75
N GLN A 445 -9.57 -4.91 -16.07
CA GLN A 445 -8.48 -5.26 -16.99
C GLN A 445 -7.54 -4.08 -17.28
N ASN A 446 -8.03 -2.83 -17.18
CA ASN A 446 -7.24 -1.63 -17.46
C ASN A 446 -7.76 -0.38 -16.73
N GLY A 447 -6.86 0.50 -16.30
CA GLY A 447 -7.18 1.77 -15.65
C GLY A 447 -7.75 1.63 -14.23
N THR A 448 -8.50 2.63 -13.78
CA THR A 448 -9.07 2.65 -12.43
C THR A 448 -10.59 2.53 -12.45
N LEU A 449 -11.14 1.59 -11.68
CA LEU A 449 -12.56 1.57 -11.30
C LEU A 449 -12.70 2.16 -9.89
N LEU A 450 -13.24 3.37 -9.80
CA LEU A 450 -13.47 4.08 -8.54
C LEU A 450 -14.93 3.92 -8.10
N CYS A 451 -15.17 3.24 -6.99
CA CYS A 451 -16.48 3.14 -6.35
C CYS A 451 -16.66 4.31 -5.37
N GLY A 452 -17.29 5.39 -5.85
CA GLY A 452 -17.42 6.67 -5.15
C GLY A 452 -18.42 6.65 -3.99
N THR A 453 -19.31 5.65 -3.98
CA THR A 453 -20.31 5.41 -2.92
C THR A 453 -20.13 3.99 -2.37
N SER A 454 -21.15 3.38 -1.76
CA SER A 454 -21.03 2.05 -1.17
C SER A 454 -20.80 0.96 -2.22
N PHE A 455 -19.78 0.12 -2.00
CA PHE A 455 -19.57 -1.12 -2.76
C PHE A 455 -19.89 -2.34 -1.88
N THR A 456 -20.89 -3.11 -2.26
CA THR A 456 -21.28 -4.36 -1.58
C THR A 456 -20.90 -5.54 -2.44
N ASN A 457 -19.91 -6.33 -2.01
CA ASN A 457 -19.41 -7.47 -2.78
C ASN A 457 -19.76 -8.82 -2.14
N SER A 458 -20.47 -9.66 -2.87
CA SER A 458 -20.67 -11.08 -2.55
C SER A 458 -20.16 -12.02 -3.65
N GLY A 459 -19.78 -11.47 -4.80
CA GLY A 459 -19.18 -12.19 -5.91
C GLY A 459 -17.65 -11.99 -6.02
N ASN A 460 -17.12 -12.22 -7.21
CA ASN A 460 -15.68 -12.17 -7.49
C ASN A 460 -15.25 -10.79 -7.97
N VAL A 461 -14.12 -10.30 -7.45
CA VAL A 461 -13.43 -9.11 -7.99
C VAL A 461 -12.03 -9.52 -8.44
N SER A 462 -11.71 -9.29 -9.71
CA SER A 462 -10.38 -9.51 -10.31
C SER A 462 -9.79 -8.19 -10.77
N VAL A 463 -8.53 -7.95 -10.42
CA VAL A 463 -7.78 -6.75 -10.82
C VAL A 463 -6.49 -7.15 -11.51
N GLU A 464 -6.39 -6.84 -12.79
CA GLU A 464 -5.27 -7.22 -13.65
C GLU A 464 -4.03 -6.32 -13.46
N PRO A 465 -2.84 -6.74 -13.92
CA PRO A 465 -1.60 -5.97 -13.76
C PRO A 465 -1.71 -4.52 -14.25
N GLY A 466 -1.33 -3.56 -13.40
CA GLY A 466 -1.39 -2.13 -13.70
C GLY A 466 -2.78 -1.49 -13.55
N ALA A 467 -3.83 -2.28 -13.26
CA ALA A 467 -5.17 -1.78 -13.00
C ALA A 467 -5.40 -1.51 -11.50
N THR A 468 -6.40 -0.69 -11.20
CA THR A 468 -6.75 -0.30 -9.83
C THR A 468 -8.25 -0.43 -9.56
N ASN A 469 -8.61 -1.07 -8.45
CA ASN A 469 -9.93 -0.92 -7.84
C ASN A 469 -9.83 0.05 -6.66
N ASN A 470 -10.42 1.23 -6.77
CA ASN A 470 -10.46 2.19 -5.67
C ASN A 470 -11.86 2.21 -5.02
N LEU A 471 -11.93 1.86 -3.74
CA LEU A 471 -13.14 1.75 -2.94
C LEU A 471 -13.23 2.96 -2.00
N SER A 472 -13.88 4.03 -2.46
CA SER A 472 -13.87 5.32 -1.73
C SER A 472 -15.15 5.71 -1.02
N GLY A 473 -16.23 4.93 -1.14
CA GLY A 473 -17.52 5.25 -0.51
C GLY A 473 -18.03 4.22 0.51
N GLY A 474 -17.17 3.34 1.02
CA GLY A 474 -17.51 2.34 2.04
C GLY A 474 -18.20 1.10 1.48
N GLY A 475 -18.92 0.37 2.34
CA GLY A 475 -19.63 -0.85 1.98
C GLY A 475 -19.10 -2.10 2.69
N SER A 476 -19.26 -3.26 2.07
CA SER A 476 -18.86 -4.54 2.69
C SER A 476 -18.52 -5.60 1.66
N ALA A 477 -17.76 -6.61 2.07
CA ALA A 477 -17.50 -7.77 1.23
C ALA A 477 -17.64 -9.10 1.99
N THR A 478 -18.22 -10.08 1.32
CA THR A 478 -18.23 -11.52 1.65
C THR A 478 -17.60 -12.36 0.53
N GLY A 479 -17.41 -11.79 -0.66
CA GLY A 479 -16.72 -12.43 -1.79
C GLY A 479 -15.24 -12.03 -1.89
N PRO A 480 -14.44 -12.74 -2.70
CA PRO A 480 -12.99 -12.55 -2.81
C PRO A 480 -12.62 -11.35 -3.70
N PHE A 481 -11.53 -10.68 -3.32
CA PHE A 481 -10.75 -9.81 -4.20
C PHE A 481 -9.48 -10.55 -4.63
N THR A 482 -9.12 -10.52 -5.91
CA THR A 482 -7.88 -11.10 -6.43
C THR A 482 -7.11 -10.02 -7.19
N ALA A 483 -5.98 -9.58 -6.64
CA ALA A 483 -5.11 -8.59 -7.25
C ALA A 483 -3.86 -9.27 -7.86
N ALA A 484 -3.70 -9.16 -9.18
CA ALA A 484 -2.52 -9.65 -9.88
C ALA A 484 -1.25 -8.87 -9.50
N ALA A 485 -0.07 -9.38 -9.85
CA ALA A 485 1.19 -8.66 -9.62
C ALA A 485 1.15 -7.28 -10.31
N GLY A 486 1.44 -6.22 -9.55
CA GLY A 486 1.36 -4.84 -10.04
C GLY A 486 -0.05 -4.24 -10.10
N ALA A 487 -1.08 -4.97 -9.67
CA ALA A 487 -2.43 -4.45 -9.47
C ALA A 487 -2.58 -3.81 -8.08
N LEU A 488 -3.57 -2.92 -7.94
CA LEU A 488 -3.89 -2.22 -6.69
C LEU A 488 -5.37 -2.36 -6.32
N VAL A 489 -5.65 -2.77 -5.09
CA VAL A 489 -6.96 -2.59 -4.45
C VAL A 489 -6.78 -1.58 -3.32
N ALA A 490 -7.33 -0.39 -3.49
CA ALA A 490 -7.18 0.70 -2.54
C ALA A 490 -8.52 1.04 -1.88
N TRP A 491 -8.51 1.27 -0.57
CA TRP A 491 -9.57 1.96 0.14
C TRP A 491 -9.09 3.37 0.42
N THR A 492 -9.61 4.34 -0.33
CA THR A 492 -9.28 5.77 -0.15
C THR A 492 -10.48 6.51 0.45
N GLY A 493 -10.28 7.74 0.91
CA GLY A 493 -11.39 8.57 1.39
C GLY A 493 -11.40 8.63 2.91
N ASN A 494 -11.34 9.87 3.38
CA ASN A 494 -11.05 10.19 4.76
C ASN A 494 -12.24 9.81 5.67
N SER A 495 -12.03 8.87 6.59
CA SER A 495 -12.97 8.44 7.65
C SER A 495 -14.41 8.15 7.20
N LEU A 496 -14.57 7.13 6.34
CA LEU A 496 -15.87 6.59 5.93
C LEU A 496 -16.77 6.26 7.13
N THR A 497 -18.04 6.66 7.06
CA THR A 497 -19.09 6.28 8.03
C THR A 497 -20.34 5.78 7.29
N PRO A 498 -20.65 4.47 7.33
CA PRO A 498 -19.89 3.39 7.98
C PRO A 498 -18.58 3.04 7.23
N PRO A 499 -17.58 2.47 7.93
CA PRO A 499 -16.34 1.98 7.32
C PRO A 499 -16.57 0.76 6.41
N PHE A 500 -15.62 0.50 5.50
CA PHE A 500 -15.67 -0.74 4.70
C PHE A 500 -15.45 -1.96 5.59
N THR A 501 -16.26 -3.00 5.45
CA THR A 501 -16.17 -4.19 6.32
C THR A 501 -15.98 -5.46 5.51
N LEU A 502 -14.88 -6.16 5.78
CA LEU A 502 -14.63 -7.54 5.32
C LEU A 502 -15.32 -8.50 6.30
N MET A 503 -16.39 -9.13 5.83
CA MET A 503 -17.24 -10.06 6.59
C MET A 503 -16.84 -11.52 6.35
N PRO A 504 -17.34 -12.50 7.12
CA PRO A 504 -17.08 -13.91 6.88
C PRO A 504 -17.28 -14.31 5.42
N GLY A 505 -16.27 -14.97 4.84
CA GLY A 505 -16.20 -15.35 3.42
C GLY A 505 -15.27 -14.48 2.57
N ALA A 506 -14.99 -13.23 2.99
CA ALA A 506 -14.09 -12.35 2.26
C ALA A 506 -12.66 -12.93 2.17
N GLN A 507 -11.97 -12.66 1.07
CA GLN A 507 -10.57 -13.06 0.84
C GLN A 507 -9.83 -11.96 0.09
N LEU A 508 -8.52 -11.81 0.37
CA LEU A 508 -7.62 -10.90 -0.33
C LEU A 508 -6.49 -11.71 -0.98
N ASN A 509 -6.66 -12.09 -2.24
CA ASN A 509 -5.84 -13.05 -2.96
C ASN A 509 -4.87 -12.38 -3.94
N GLY A 510 -3.82 -13.12 -4.33
CA GLY A 510 -2.85 -12.68 -5.32
C GLY A 510 -1.70 -11.86 -4.73
N SER A 511 -0.77 -11.47 -5.60
CA SER A 511 0.48 -10.79 -5.24
C SER A 511 0.45 -9.30 -5.52
N GLY A 512 -0.71 -8.73 -5.88
CA GLY A 512 -0.91 -7.29 -5.94
C GLY A 512 -0.89 -6.64 -4.56
N THR A 513 -1.03 -5.33 -4.53
CA THR A 513 -1.03 -4.55 -3.28
C THR A 513 -2.45 -4.23 -2.86
N TYR A 514 -2.73 -4.48 -1.58
CA TYR A 514 -3.92 -3.96 -0.90
C TYR A 514 -3.53 -2.73 -0.09
N GLN A 515 -4.28 -1.65 -0.18
CA GLN A 515 -3.87 -0.36 0.38
C GLN A 515 -4.99 0.31 1.16
N LEU A 516 -4.71 0.71 2.39
CA LEU A 516 -5.57 1.61 3.16
C LEU A 516 -4.90 2.99 3.17
N ASP A 517 -5.58 3.98 2.57
CA ASP A 517 -5.12 5.36 2.54
C ASP A 517 -6.21 6.29 3.09
N GLY A 518 -6.01 6.71 4.33
CA GLY A 518 -6.94 7.54 5.10
C GLY A 518 -8.34 7.00 5.37
N SER A 519 -8.58 5.74 5.02
CA SER A 519 -9.83 5.02 5.24
C SER A 519 -9.79 4.16 6.51
N THR A 520 -10.97 3.74 6.98
CA THR A 520 -11.10 2.68 7.99
C THR A 520 -11.63 1.41 7.32
N VAL A 521 -10.93 0.29 7.51
CA VAL A 521 -11.38 -1.04 7.04
C VAL A 521 -11.43 -2.01 8.21
N ASN A 522 -12.59 -2.64 8.40
CA ASN A 522 -12.82 -3.65 9.44
C ASN A 522 -12.56 -5.05 8.90
N PHE A 523 -11.55 -5.74 9.41
CA PHE A 523 -11.27 -7.15 9.16
C PHE A 523 -12.02 -7.99 10.20
N ASN A 524 -13.29 -8.32 9.95
CA ASN A 524 -14.14 -9.09 10.87
C ASN A 524 -14.14 -10.60 10.59
N THR A 525 -13.26 -11.05 9.69
CA THR A 525 -12.98 -12.46 9.37
C THR A 525 -11.47 -12.64 9.30
N ASP A 526 -11.00 -13.88 9.44
CA ASP A 526 -9.60 -14.19 9.23
C ASP A 526 -9.24 -13.97 7.75
N ILE A 527 -8.15 -13.24 7.51
CA ILE A 527 -7.64 -12.90 6.17
C ILE A 527 -6.16 -13.21 6.13
N THR A 528 -5.72 -13.91 5.09
CA THR A 528 -4.31 -13.96 4.69
C THR A 528 -4.13 -13.10 3.45
N VAL A 529 -3.13 -12.23 3.46
CA VAL A 529 -2.81 -11.32 2.35
C VAL A 529 -1.30 -11.26 2.16
N GLN A 530 -0.84 -11.19 0.90
CA GLN A 530 0.60 -11.10 0.64
C GLN A 530 1.14 -9.71 0.94
N ASN A 531 0.55 -8.68 0.33
CA ASN A 531 1.02 -7.31 0.43
C ASN A 531 -0.08 -6.38 0.92
N LEU A 532 0.20 -5.66 2.02
CA LEU A 532 -0.75 -4.72 2.60
C LEU A 532 -0.05 -3.44 3.04
N ASP A 533 -0.54 -2.29 2.58
CA ASP A 533 0.01 -1.01 2.99
C ASP A 533 -1.01 -0.20 3.80
N LEU A 534 -0.58 0.32 4.95
CA LEU A 534 -1.25 1.38 5.70
C LEU A 534 -0.45 2.67 5.51
N LEU A 535 -1.02 3.59 4.74
CA LEU A 535 -0.39 4.88 4.46
C LEU A 535 -1.32 6.04 4.79
N LEU A 536 -0.74 7.22 4.64
CA LEU A 536 -1.44 8.48 4.68
C LEU A 536 -0.88 9.37 3.57
N THR A 537 -1.69 9.63 2.56
CA THR A 537 -1.43 10.70 1.60
C THR A 537 -1.47 12.05 2.33
N ILE A 538 -0.47 12.90 2.06
CA ILE A 538 -0.23 14.16 2.77
C ILE A 538 -1.52 15.00 2.88
N GLY A 539 -1.90 15.37 4.10
CA GLY A 539 -3.08 16.21 4.38
C GLY A 539 -4.39 15.45 4.63
N GLY A 540 -4.40 14.11 4.57
CA GLY A 540 -5.57 13.27 4.87
C GLY A 540 -5.75 12.89 6.35
N THR A 541 -6.82 12.15 6.67
CA THR A 541 -6.98 11.47 7.96
C THR A 541 -6.13 10.20 7.99
N PRO A 542 -5.53 9.79 9.12
CA PRO A 542 -4.75 8.55 9.16
C PRO A 542 -5.61 7.31 8.91
N ALA A 543 -5.08 6.33 8.17
CA ALA A 543 -5.76 5.04 7.94
C ALA A 543 -6.01 4.28 9.25
N THR A 544 -7.08 3.48 9.31
CA THR A 544 -7.36 2.59 10.44
C THR A 544 -7.67 1.18 9.95
N LEU A 545 -6.83 0.24 10.34
CA LEU A 545 -7.12 -1.18 10.25
C LEU A 545 -7.81 -1.60 11.54
N SER A 546 -9.03 -2.12 11.48
CA SER A 546 -9.81 -2.54 12.65
C SER A 546 -10.38 -3.94 12.48
N GLY A 547 -11.25 -4.37 13.41
CA GLY A 547 -12.00 -5.62 13.34
C GLY A 547 -11.51 -6.73 14.27
N THR A 548 -12.28 -7.81 14.31
CA THR A 548 -12.08 -8.93 15.24
C THR A 548 -11.29 -10.11 14.67
N GLY A 549 -11.13 -10.17 13.35
CA GLY A 549 -10.46 -11.27 12.65
C GLY A 549 -8.94 -11.21 12.73
N THR A 550 -8.30 -12.36 12.53
CA THR A 550 -6.86 -12.50 12.41
C THR A 550 -6.40 -12.09 11.01
N LEU A 551 -5.47 -11.15 10.92
CA LEU A 551 -4.88 -10.73 9.66
C LEU A 551 -3.45 -11.27 9.56
N THR A 552 -3.19 -12.16 8.61
CA THR A 552 -1.87 -12.73 8.36
C THR A 552 -1.23 -12.11 7.12
N ILE A 553 -0.07 -11.50 7.28
CA ILE A 553 0.75 -10.96 6.19
C ILE A 553 1.78 -12.02 5.79
N SER A 554 1.74 -12.46 4.52
CA SER A 554 2.63 -13.51 4.04
C SER A 554 3.82 -13.02 3.20
N ASN A 555 3.91 -11.72 2.87
CA ASN A 555 5.07 -11.14 2.18
C ASN A 555 5.51 -9.79 2.78
N VAL A 556 4.85 -8.68 2.46
CA VAL A 556 5.27 -7.34 2.93
C VAL A 556 4.09 -6.56 3.46
N MET A 557 4.28 -5.90 4.61
CA MET A 557 3.39 -4.87 5.09
C MET A 557 4.15 -3.57 5.29
N ASN A 558 3.67 -2.46 4.71
CA ASN A 558 4.19 -1.13 5.01
C ASN A 558 3.23 -0.40 5.96
N TRP A 559 3.68 -0.13 7.18
CA TRP A 559 2.92 0.64 8.15
C TRP A 559 3.59 1.98 8.39
N THR A 560 3.15 2.97 7.61
CA THR A 560 3.78 4.30 7.56
C THR A 560 2.93 5.37 8.21
N ALA A 561 1.63 5.13 8.41
CA ALA A 561 0.73 6.01 9.13
C ALA A 561 -0.47 5.23 9.70
N GLY A 562 -1.24 5.89 10.57
CA GLY A 562 -2.51 5.36 11.01
C GLY A 562 -2.47 4.45 12.23
N THR A 563 -3.58 3.76 12.46
CA THR A 563 -3.82 2.94 13.64
C THR A 563 -4.16 1.51 13.24
N MET A 564 -3.56 0.54 13.93
CA MET A 564 -4.06 -0.83 13.99
C MET A 564 -4.88 -1.00 15.27
N SER A 565 -6.18 -1.29 15.14
CA SER A 565 -7.15 -1.37 16.22
C SER A 565 -8.07 -2.59 16.11
N GLY A 566 -9.02 -2.69 17.03
CA GLY A 566 -9.91 -3.85 17.16
C GLY A 566 -9.31 -4.95 18.05
N THR A 567 -10.10 -5.98 18.29
CA THR A 567 -9.73 -7.10 19.18
C THR A 567 -9.00 -8.23 18.47
N GLY A 568 -8.84 -8.15 17.14
CA GLY A 568 -8.13 -9.17 16.36
C GLY A 568 -6.61 -9.17 16.55
N THR A 569 -5.92 -10.07 15.86
CA THR A 569 -4.45 -10.17 15.85
C THR A 569 -3.92 -9.85 14.46
N THR A 570 -2.80 -9.16 14.36
CA THR A 570 -2.03 -9.02 13.12
C THR A 570 -0.80 -9.92 13.22
N ILE A 571 -0.62 -10.83 12.27
CA ILE A 571 0.49 -11.79 12.22
C ILE A 571 1.38 -11.45 11.04
N ILE A 572 2.68 -11.28 11.28
CA ILE A 572 3.70 -11.23 10.23
C ILE A 572 4.29 -12.62 10.11
N ALA A 573 3.99 -13.34 9.03
CA ALA A 573 4.36 -14.74 8.86
C ALA A 573 5.89 -14.94 8.73
N PRO A 574 6.41 -16.17 8.93
CA PRO A 574 7.81 -16.48 8.65
C PRO A 574 8.22 -16.08 7.23
N GLY A 575 9.34 -15.36 7.10
CA GLY A 575 9.82 -14.82 5.82
C GLY A 575 9.18 -13.51 5.38
N ALA A 576 8.07 -13.09 6.00
CA ALA A 576 7.43 -11.81 5.72
C ALA A 576 8.12 -10.64 6.46
N THR A 577 7.91 -9.42 5.97
CA THR A 577 8.48 -8.19 6.54
C THR A 577 7.41 -7.15 6.85
N LEU A 578 7.44 -6.60 8.06
CA LEU A 578 6.71 -5.38 8.44
C LEU A 578 7.67 -4.19 8.46
N ASN A 579 7.48 -3.26 7.53
CA ASN A 579 8.23 -2.01 7.48
C ASN A 579 7.49 -0.93 8.27
N ILE A 580 8.12 -0.38 9.30
CA ILE A 580 7.62 0.74 10.10
C ILE A 580 8.54 1.94 9.88
N ALA A 581 8.13 2.86 9.01
CA ALA A 581 8.99 3.93 8.50
C ALA A 581 8.71 5.32 9.06
N ALA A 582 9.69 6.22 8.90
CA ALA A 582 9.61 7.62 9.35
C ALA A 582 8.47 8.39 8.67
N ASN A 583 7.55 8.92 9.47
CA ASN A 583 6.46 9.80 9.09
C ASN A 583 6.26 10.81 10.24
N PRO A 584 5.87 12.08 10.01
CA PRO A 584 5.55 13.03 11.09
C PRO A 584 4.51 12.56 12.13
N TYR A 585 3.79 11.46 11.90
CA TYR A 585 2.73 10.98 12.80
C TYR A 585 3.18 9.81 13.69
N THR A 586 2.75 9.86 14.95
CA THR A 586 2.84 8.70 15.86
C THR A 586 1.81 7.64 15.44
N LEU A 587 2.23 6.38 15.40
CA LEU A 587 1.38 5.25 15.04
C LEU A 587 0.57 4.77 16.24
N GLY A 588 -0.64 4.25 16.01
CA GLY A 588 -1.49 3.67 17.06
C GLY A 588 -1.56 2.14 16.97
N LEU A 589 -1.34 1.44 18.08
CA LEU A 589 -1.53 -0.01 18.19
C LEU A 589 -2.45 -0.33 19.36
N SER A 590 -3.63 -0.87 19.06
CA SER A 590 -4.62 -1.31 20.06
C SER A 590 -5.15 -2.73 19.83
N ARG A 591 -4.53 -3.44 18.90
CA ARG A 591 -4.74 -4.87 18.61
C ARG A 591 -3.43 -5.63 18.79
N SER A 592 -3.47 -6.95 19.01
CA SER A 592 -2.24 -7.74 19.17
C SER A 592 -1.43 -7.80 17.88
N LEU A 593 -0.10 -7.75 18.01
CA LEU A 593 0.85 -7.87 16.90
C LEU A 593 1.80 -9.03 17.17
N GLU A 594 1.73 -10.06 16.34
CA GLU A 594 2.61 -11.23 16.40
C GLU A 594 3.60 -11.21 15.22
N ASN A 595 4.88 -11.13 15.51
CA ASN A 595 5.95 -11.19 14.52
C ASN A 595 6.59 -12.57 14.51
N ALA A 596 6.38 -13.34 13.45
CA ALA A 596 7.12 -14.56 13.12
C ALA A 596 8.15 -14.35 11.98
N GLY A 597 8.18 -13.16 11.37
CA GLY A 597 9.12 -12.76 10.32
C GLY A 597 10.09 -11.68 10.79
N THR A 598 10.18 -10.59 10.02
CA THR A 598 11.02 -9.43 10.35
C THR A 598 10.18 -8.17 10.55
N VAL A 599 10.34 -7.47 11.67
CA VAL A 599 9.92 -6.07 11.81
C VAL A 599 11.13 -5.16 11.60
N LEU A 600 11.02 -4.22 10.66
CA LEU A 600 12.00 -3.18 10.39
C LEU A 600 11.47 -1.84 10.88
N TRP A 601 11.98 -1.33 12.01
CA TRP A 601 11.49 -0.12 12.66
C TRP A 601 12.48 1.05 12.54
N THR A 602 12.20 1.99 11.63
CA THR A 602 13.17 2.99 11.17
C THR A 602 12.90 4.45 11.55
N GLY A 603 11.78 4.82 12.19
CA GLY A 603 11.66 6.25 12.56
C GLY A 603 10.49 6.81 13.37
N VAL A 604 9.40 6.09 13.62
CA VAL A 604 8.22 6.69 14.29
C VAL A 604 7.89 6.06 15.63
N GLY A 605 7.40 6.89 16.56
CA GLY A 605 6.86 6.38 17.82
C GLY A 605 5.60 5.54 17.59
N ILE A 606 5.41 4.52 18.42
CA ILE A 606 4.20 3.68 18.41
C ILE A 606 3.54 3.81 19.78
N ASN A 607 2.32 4.34 19.80
CA ASN A 607 1.47 4.36 20.98
C ASN A 607 0.71 3.03 21.07
N VAL A 608 1.06 2.23 22.06
CA VAL A 608 0.48 0.90 22.30
C VAL A 608 -0.55 1.00 23.44
N SER A 609 -1.73 0.44 23.25
CA SER A 609 -2.80 0.47 24.26
C SER A 609 -3.56 -0.85 24.29
N SER A 610 -3.57 -1.53 25.44
CA SER A 610 -4.21 -2.85 25.62
C SER A 610 -3.80 -3.92 24.59
N ALA A 611 -2.61 -3.81 24.00
CA ALA A 611 -2.11 -4.73 22.98
C ALA A 611 -0.95 -5.58 23.53
N VAL A 612 -0.80 -6.77 22.95
CA VAL A 612 0.37 -7.63 23.17
C VAL A 612 1.22 -7.60 21.91
N LEU A 613 2.50 -7.26 22.06
CA LEU A 613 3.48 -7.45 21.00
C LEU A 613 4.23 -8.75 21.28
N THR A 614 4.27 -9.65 20.32
CA THR A 614 5.01 -10.91 20.44
C THR A 614 6.02 -10.99 19.32
N ASN A 615 7.30 -11.16 19.65
CA ASN A 615 8.35 -11.50 18.71
C ASN A 615 8.67 -12.99 18.87
N CYS A 616 8.15 -13.82 17.96
CA CYS A 616 8.17 -15.27 18.04
C CYS A 616 9.59 -15.86 17.91
N PRO A 617 9.81 -17.13 18.30
CA PRO A 617 11.10 -17.80 18.10
C PRO A 617 11.56 -17.74 16.63
N GLY A 618 12.82 -17.38 16.41
CA GLY A 618 13.41 -17.22 15.07
C GLY A 618 13.08 -15.88 14.38
N ALA A 619 12.16 -15.08 14.92
CA ALA A 619 11.78 -13.78 14.36
C ALA A 619 12.76 -12.66 14.77
N LEU A 620 12.83 -11.62 13.94
CA LEU A 620 13.67 -10.44 14.17
C LEU A 620 12.81 -9.19 14.34
N PHE A 621 12.98 -8.50 15.47
CA PHE A 621 12.49 -7.14 15.66
C PHE A 621 13.68 -6.17 15.62
N LEU A 622 13.84 -5.44 14.52
CA LEU A 622 15.00 -4.60 14.24
C LEU A 622 14.68 -3.12 14.46
N ALA A 623 15.15 -2.55 15.58
CA ALA A 623 15.06 -1.14 15.92
C ALA A 623 16.25 -0.34 15.35
N GLN A 624 16.01 0.50 14.35
CA GLN A 624 17.05 1.30 13.70
C GLN A 624 17.03 2.79 14.06
N SER A 625 16.01 3.23 14.80
CA SER A 625 15.82 4.64 15.18
C SER A 625 15.89 4.89 16.69
N SER A 626 15.79 6.15 17.10
CA SER A 626 15.59 6.57 18.51
C SER A 626 14.11 6.76 18.86
N ALA A 627 13.20 6.14 18.09
CA ALA A 627 11.79 6.21 18.38
C ALA A 627 11.42 5.40 19.63
N SER A 628 10.22 5.65 20.16
CA SER A 628 9.72 4.99 21.37
C SER A 628 8.49 4.13 21.08
N LEU A 629 8.40 2.96 21.71
CA LEU A 629 7.12 2.32 21.96
C LEU A 629 6.63 2.87 23.31
N THR A 630 5.49 3.56 23.31
CA THR A 630 4.91 4.15 24.53
C THR A 630 3.61 3.44 24.82
N ALA A 631 3.41 2.94 26.04
CA ALA A 631 2.18 2.25 26.39
C ALA A 631 1.63 2.56 27.77
N ASN A 632 0.35 2.23 27.90
CA ASN A 632 -0.34 2.07 29.17
C ASN A 632 -0.94 0.66 29.20
N SER A 633 -0.52 -0.17 30.16
CA SER A 633 -1.05 -1.53 30.36
C SER A 633 -0.88 -2.43 29.12
N SER A 634 0.35 -2.59 28.65
CA SER A 634 0.70 -3.47 27.52
C SER A 634 2.02 -4.18 27.78
N ARG A 635 2.31 -5.23 27.01
CA ARG A 635 3.56 -5.99 27.15
C ARG A 635 4.18 -6.34 25.80
N PHE A 636 5.50 -6.50 25.80
CA PHE A 636 6.28 -7.02 24.70
C PHE A 636 6.90 -8.35 25.13
N ASP A 637 6.51 -9.44 24.48
CA ASP A 637 7.06 -10.78 24.70
C ASP A 637 8.08 -11.11 23.60
N ASN A 638 9.37 -11.15 23.92
CA ASN A 638 10.45 -11.42 22.97
C ASN A 638 11.02 -12.83 23.14
N ALA A 639 10.59 -13.78 22.31
CA ALA A 639 11.20 -15.11 22.19
C ALA A 639 12.20 -15.21 21.03
N GLY A 640 12.13 -14.29 20.05
CA GLY A 640 13.08 -14.14 18.96
C GLY A 640 14.27 -13.23 19.32
N THR A 641 14.75 -12.46 18.34
CA THR A 641 15.78 -11.44 18.55
C THR A 641 15.18 -10.03 18.49
N PHE A 642 15.33 -9.26 19.56
CA PHE A 642 15.19 -7.81 19.53
C PHE A 642 16.58 -7.22 19.31
N ARG A 643 16.80 -6.48 18.21
CA ARG A 643 18.09 -5.89 17.86
C ARG A 643 17.99 -4.39 17.69
N LYS A 644 18.97 -3.66 18.23
CA LYS A 644 19.21 -2.24 17.93
C LYS A 644 20.58 -2.06 17.28
N ASN A 645 20.68 -1.49 16.07
CA ASN A 645 21.95 -1.51 15.32
C ASN A 645 22.35 -0.30 14.47
N VAL A 646 21.54 0.77 14.40
CA VAL A 646 21.86 1.95 13.57
C VAL A 646 21.99 3.22 14.40
N SER A 647 20.89 3.69 15.01
CA SER A 647 20.90 4.95 15.76
C SER A 647 21.72 4.89 17.05
N GLN A 648 22.52 5.94 17.30
CA GLN A 648 23.25 6.15 18.55
C GLN A 648 22.36 6.71 19.68
N GLY A 649 21.16 7.20 19.37
CA GLY A 649 20.24 7.70 20.38
C GLY A 649 19.49 6.59 21.13
N THR A 650 18.62 7.00 22.04
CA THR A 650 17.84 6.11 22.90
C THR A 650 16.60 5.60 22.18
N THR A 651 16.44 4.28 22.12
CA THR A 651 15.15 3.63 21.80
C THR A 651 14.48 3.29 23.13
N SER A 652 13.27 3.82 23.36
CA SER A 652 12.57 3.64 24.65
C SER A 652 11.38 2.71 24.51
N LEU A 653 11.32 1.69 25.38
CA LEU A 653 10.14 0.87 25.65
C LEU A 653 9.49 1.42 26.92
N SER A 654 8.65 2.44 26.71
CA SER A 654 8.10 3.26 27.78
C SER A 654 6.74 2.75 28.25
N GLY A 655 6.57 2.48 29.56
CA GLY A 655 5.30 2.01 30.12
C GLY A 655 4.87 0.59 29.70
N LEU A 656 5.79 -0.18 29.12
CA LEU A 656 5.61 -1.55 28.64
C LEU A 656 6.34 -2.53 29.55
N SER A 657 5.69 -3.64 29.90
CA SER A 657 6.41 -4.79 30.45
C SER A 657 7.16 -5.50 29.32
N PHE A 658 8.48 -5.53 29.38
CA PHE A 658 9.33 -6.17 28.38
C PHE A 658 9.84 -7.51 28.90
N ASN A 659 9.28 -8.59 28.37
CA ASN A 659 9.61 -9.96 28.74
C ASN A 659 10.55 -10.57 27.68
N ASN A 660 11.83 -10.66 28.01
CA ASN A 660 12.82 -11.32 27.17
C ASN A 660 12.95 -12.80 27.51
N TYR A 661 12.58 -13.67 26.57
CA TYR A 661 12.81 -15.12 26.56
C TYR A 661 13.90 -15.53 25.56
N GLY A 662 14.16 -14.70 24.54
CA GLY A 662 15.14 -14.92 23.48
C GLY A 662 16.39 -14.06 23.63
N LEU A 663 16.73 -13.29 22.60
CA LEU A 663 17.92 -12.44 22.57
C LEU A 663 17.53 -10.95 22.50
N VAL A 664 18.14 -10.16 23.38
CA VAL A 664 18.28 -8.70 23.21
C VAL A 664 19.71 -8.43 22.76
N ASP A 665 19.87 -7.85 21.56
CA ASP A 665 21.15 -7.58 20.89
C ASP A 665 21.32 -6.07 20.65
N LEU A 666 22.12 -5.41 21.50
CA LEU A 666 22.40 -3.98 21.41
C LEU A 666 23.73 -3.75 20.71
N GLN A 667 23.66 -3.37 19.44
CA GLN A 667 24.82 -3.09 18.59
C GLN A 667 25.10 -1.59 18.46
N SER A 668 24.16 -0.72 18.84
CA SER A 668 24.34 0.75 18.85
C SER A 668 23.48 1.43 19.92
N GLY A 669 23.90 2.60 20.39
CA GLY A 669 23.10 3.50 21.24
C GLY A 669 22.57 2.90 22.55
N THR A 670 21.40 3.39 22.97
CA THR A 670 20.77 3.02 24.24
C THR A 670 19.42 2.33 24.03
N LEU A 671 19.17 1.22 24.74
CA LEU A 671 17.82 0.68 24.94
C LEU A 671 17.35 1.02 26.34
N GLN A 672 16.29 1.82 26.45
CA GLN A 672 15.67 2.20 27.72
C GLN A 672 14.37 1.42 27.96
N CYS A 673 14.26 0.76 29.10
CA CYS A 673 13.06 0.07 29.55
C CYS A 673 12.52 0.79 30.79
N THR A 674 11.34 1.43 30.70
CA THR A 674 10.74 2.16 31.84
C THR A 674 9.59 1.40 32.50
N GLY A 675 8.99 0.43 31.82
CA GLY A 675 8.16 -0.60 32.45
C GLY A 675 9.01 -1.78 32.95
N SER A 676 8.36 -2.79 33.52
CA SER A 676 9.06 -3.95 34.08
C SER A 676 9.91 -4.66 33.03
N PHE A 677 11.14 -5.04 33.37
CA PHE A 677 12.03 -5.80 32.48
C PHE A 677 12.28 -7.19 33.06
N THR A 678 11.72 -8.21 32.41
CA THR A 678 11.91 -9.62 32.80
C THR A 678 12.85 -10.29 31.82
N ASN A 679 14.02 -10.75 32.27
CA ASN A 679 15.01 -11.41 31.43
C ASN A 679 15.20 -12.88 31.81
N SER A 680 14.67 -13.79 31.00
CA SER A 680 14.97 -15.24 31.05
C SER A 680 15.82 -15.71 29.87
N GLY A 681 15.93 -14.90 28.83
CA GLY A 681 16.87 -15.06 27.72
C GLY A 681 18.22 -14.37 27.98
N SER A 682 18.88 -13.94 26.90
CA SER A 682 20.18 -13.29 26.95
C SER A 682 20.11 -11.82 26.56
N VAL A 683 20.92 -10.98 27.23
CA VAL A 683 21.14 -9.57 26.88
C VAL A 683 22.60 -9.37 26.50
N ASN A 684 22.85 -9.06 25.23
CA ASN A 684 24.19 -8.86 24.68
C ASN A 684 24.38 -7.40 24.25
N LEU A 685 25.46 -6.79 24.71
CA LEU A 685 25.84 -5.41 24.37
C LEU A 685 27.11 -5.41 23.52
N ALA A 686 27.20 -4.46 22.59
CA ALA A 686 28.43 -4.08 21.91
C ALA A 686 29.15 -2.95 22.67
N PRO A 687 30.46 -2.72 22.44
CA PRO A 687 31.19 -1.60 23.05
C PRO A 687 30.49 -0.26 22.81
N GLY A 688 30.41 0.57 23.85
CA GLY A 688 29.77 1.90 23.81
C GLY A 688 28.24 1.90 23.85
N THR A 689 27.59 0.74 23.96
CA THR A 689 26.12 0.64 24.08
C THR A 689 25.66 0.63 25.53
N THR A 690 24.40 1.02 25.75
CA THR A 690 23.80 1.05 27.09
C THR A 690 22.46 0.33 27.13
N ASN A 691 22.26 -0.56 28.11
CA ASN A 691 20.94 -1.02 28.50
C ASN A 691 20.52 -0.30 29.78
N LEU A 692 19.52 0.57 29.67
CA LEU A 692 19.02 1.42 30.73
C LEU A 692 17.69 0.85 31.27
N ILE A 693 17.70 0.31 32.48
CA ILE A 693 16.55 -0.37 33.11
C ILE A 693 16.02 0.50 34.24
N SER A 694 14.79 0.98 34.09
CA SER A 694 14.18 1.97 34.99
C SER A 694 12.76 1.62 35.46
N GLY A 695 12.30 0.39 35.24
CA GLY A 695 10.96 -0.07 35.66
C GLY A 695 10.95 -1.31 36.56
N GLY A 696 12.10 -1.72 37.10
CA GLY A 696 12.22 -2.93 37.93
C GLY A 696 12.12 -4.23 37.11
N GLY A 697 11.85 -5.36 37.79
CA GLY A 697 11.70 -6.67 37.14
C GLY A 697 12.58 -7.76 37.73
N LEU A 698 12.86 -8.78 36.92
CA LEU A 698 13.54 -10.02 37.33
C LEU A 698 14.46 -10.50 36.21
N ALA A 699 15.66 -10.96 36.55
CA ALA A 699 16.51 -11.71 35.65
C ALA A 699 16.79 -13.13 36.18
N THR A 700 16.77 -14.07 35.25
CA THR A 700 17.22 -15.48 35.38
C THR A 700 18.19 -15.87 34.26
N GLY A 701 18.33 -15.04 33.22
CA GLY A 701 19.32 -15.22 32.15
C GLY A 701 20.47 -14.19 32.19
N PRO A 702 21.50 -14.36 31.34
CA PRO A 702 22.75 -13.62 31.43
C PRO A 702 22.68 -12.21 30.81
N PHE A 703 23.55 -11.33 31.34
CA PHE A 703 23.94 -10.06 30.72
C PHE A 703 25.41 -10.15 30.29
N SER A 704 25.73 -9.65 29.10
CA SER A 704 27.09 -9.59 28.57
C SER A 704 27.43 -8.17 28.15
N ALA A 705 28.26 -7.49 28.94
CA ALA A 705 28.72 -6.12 28.70
C ALA A 705 30.23 -6.11 28.46
N PRO A 706 30.72 -5.91 27.21
CA PRO A 706 32.13 -5.75 26.92
C PRO A 706 32.66 -4.40 27.44
N ALA A 707 33.97 -4.17 27.31
CA ALA A 707 34.57 -2.88 27.67
C ALA A 707 33.80 -1.71 27.04
N THR A 708 33.62 -0.63 27.80
CA THR A 708 32.83 0.58 27.48
C THR A 708 31.32 0.40 27.33
N ALA A 709 30.78 -0.82 27.40
CA ALA A 709 29.34 -1.04 27.50
C ALA A 709 28.84 -0.85 28.94
N LEU A 710 27.56 -0.52 29.09
CA LEU A 710 26.93 -0.20 30.37
C LEU A 710 25.57 -0.89 30.53
N VAL A 711 25.39 -1.62 31.62
CA VAL A 711 24.07 -2.02 32.12
C VAL A 711 23.76 -1.13 33.32
N ASP A 712 22.74 -0.30 33.21
CA ASP A 712 22.40 0.73 34.19
C ASP A 712 20.99 0.52 34.76
N TRP A 713 20.90 0.14 36.03
CA TRP A 713 19.64 0.11 36.76
C TRP A 713 19.42 1.49 37.39
N THR A 714 18.46 2.26 36.87
CA THR A 714 18.23 3.67 37.25
C THR A 714 16.84 3.91 37.85
N GLY A 715 16.67 4.98 38.63
CA GLY A 715 15.36 5.64 38.75
C GLY A 715 14.33 5.06 39.73
N ASN A 716 14.73 4.84 41.00
CA ASN A 716 13.88 4.61 42.19
C ASN A 716 13.78 3.16 42.71
N THR A 717 13.41 3.06 43.99
CA THR A 717 13.06 1.86 44.75
C THR A 717 11.83 1.17 44.16
N PHE A 718 12.02 0.36 43.12
CA PHE A 718 10.95 -0.45 42.57
C PHE A 718 10.28 -1.27 43.69
N THR A 719 8.96 -1.35 43.66
CA THR A 719 8.19 -2.28 44.49
C THR A 719 7.48 -3.24 43.54
N PRO A 720 8.06 -4.43 43.27
CA PRO A 720 9.29 -5.00 43.85
C PRO A 720 10.60 -4.54 43.18
N ALA A 721 11.71 -4.56 43.93
CA ALA A 721 13.07 -4.26 43.47
C ALA A 721 13.50 -5.15 42.29
N PHE A 722 14.43 -4.67 41.45
CA PHE A 722 14.98 -5.52 40.38
C PHE A 722 15.69 -6.71 41.00
N THR A 723 15.34 -7.92 40.61
CA THR A 723 15.87 -9.13 41.26
C THR A 723 16.73 -9.93 40.30
N LEU A 724 17.96 -10.26 40.71
CA LEU A 724 18.85 -11.20 40.03
C LEU A 724 18.73 -12.55 40.75
N SER A 725 18.14 -13.53 40.07
CA SER A 725 17.88 -14.87 40.62
C SER A 725 18.79 -15.93 39.99
N SER A 726 18.64 -17.18 40.43
CA SER A 726 19.40 -18.33 39.91
C SER A 726 19.39 -18.36 38.37
N GLY A 727 20.56 -18.61 37.78
CA GLY A 727 20.79 -18.62 36.33
C GLY A 727 21.42 -17.34 35.75
N VAL A 728 21.33 -16.22 36.45
CA VAL A 728 21.95 -14.96 36.01
C VAL A 728 23.47 -15.06 35.96
N GLN A 729 24.08 -14.38 34.98
CA GLN A 729 25.51 -14.10 34.91
C GLN A 729 25.71 -12.64 34.52
N LEU A 730 26.76 -11.99 35.06
CA LEU A 730 27.16 -10.62 34.72
C LEU A 730 28.53 -10.66 34.04
N ASN A 731 28.53 -10.86 32.72
CA ASN A 731 29.73 -11.15 31.95
C ASN A 731 30.39 -9.90 31.37
N GLY A 732 31.70 -9.97 31.15
CA GLY A 732 32.48 -8.98 30.41
C GLY A 732 33.08 -7.84 31.25
N ALA A 733 33.90 -7.02 30.58
CA ALA A 733 34.67 -5.92 31.18
C ALA A 733 33.93 -4.57 31.18
N GLY A 734 32.64 -4.54 30.84
CA GLY A 734 31.78 -3.38 30.94
C GLY A 734 31.43 -3.03 32.39
N VAL A 735 30.63 -1.98 32.56
CA VAL A 735 30.17 -1.52 33.87
C VAL A 735 28.75 -1.97 34.12
N TYR A 736 28.52 -2.54 35.29
CA TYR A 736 27.20 -2.78 35.85
C TYR A 736 26.95 -1.72 36.92
N ARG A 737 25.87 -0.95 36.81
CA ARG A 737 25.64 0.22 37.67
C ARG A 737 24.28 0.18 38.33
N LEU A 738 24.28 0.37 39.65
CA LEU A 738 23.10 0.73 40.43
C LEU A 738 23.12 2.25 40.59
N ASP A 739 22.26 2.93 39.85
CA ASP A 739 22.13 4.37 39.87
C ASP A 739 20.83 4.80 40.54
N GLY A 740 20.92 5.04 41.84
CA GLY A 740 19.75 5.36 42.68
C GLY A 740 18.63 4.31 42.68
N SER A 741 18.96 3.06 42.34
CA SER A 741 18.03 1.93 42.28
C SER A 741 18.30 0.91 43.38
N THR A 742 17.31 0.04 43.65
CA THR A 742 17.50 -1.14 44.51
C THR A 742 17.57 -2.40 43.67
N VAL A 743 18.64 -3.19 43.83
CA VAL A 743 18.83 -4.47 43.14
C VAL A 743 19.10 -5.59 44.16
N ASN A 744 18.32 -6.66 44.06
CA ASN A 744 18.43 -7.87 44.90
C ASN A 744 19.33 -8.91 44.21
N PHE A 745 20.51 -9.16 44.75
CA PHE A 745 21.42 -10.23 44.34
C PHE A 745 21.08 -11.49 45.14
N ASN A 746 20.16 -12.32 44.64
CA ASN A 746 19.67 -13.52 45.36
C ASN A 746 20.36 -14.83 44.95
N THR A 747 21.35 -14.75 44.07
CA THR A 747 22.21 -15.87 43.67
C THR A 747 23.67 -15.42 43.73
N ASP A 748 24.59 -16.38 43.87
CA ASP A 748 26.02 -16.10 43.82
C ASP A 748 26.43 -15.60 42.44
N LEU A 749 27.13 -14.48 42.37
CA LEU A 749 27.48 -13.78 41.14
C LEU A 749 28.93 -13.27 41.17
N GLY A 750 29.57 -13.35 40.00
CA GLY A 750 30.83 -12.66 39.71
C GLY A 750 30.57 -11.48 38.77
N VAL A 751 31.29 -10.38 38.99
CA VAL A 751 31.26 -9.19 38.11
C VAL A 751 32.64 -8.54 38.08
N GLN A 752 33.05 -8.01 36.92
CA GLN A 752 34.33 -7.32 36.84
C GLN A 752 34.25 -5.90 37.40
N ASN A 753 33.29 -5.10 36.91
CA ASN A 753 33.13 -3.71 37.32
C ASN A 753 31.72 -3.41 37.81
N LEU A 754 31.62 -2.82 39.00
CA LEU A 754 30.34 -2.51 39.65
C LEU A 754 30.34 -1.11 40.27
N ASP A 755 29.34 -0.31 39.93
CA ASP A 755 29.15 1.04 40.44
C ASP A 755 27.88 1.12 41.30
N LEU A 756 27.99 1.67 42.51
CA LEU A 756 26.86 2.12 43.33
C LEU A 756 26.96 3.63 43.45
N VAL A 757 26.14 4.32 42.67
CA VAL A 757 26.17 5.78 42.51
C VAL A 757 24.76 6.37 42.51
N THR A 758 24.69 7.69 42.57
CA THR A 758 23.48 8.44 42.24
C THR A 758 23.86 9.54 41.27
N THR A 759 23.37 9.46 40.03
CA THR A 759 23.44 10.54 39.05
C THR A 759 22.11 11.31 39.05
N GLY A 760 22.16 12.61 38.76
CA GLY A 760 20.93 13.41 38.54
C GLY A 760 20.03 13.68 39.75
N GLY A 761 20.50 13.47 41.00
CA GLY A 761 19.73 13.80 42.21
C GLY A 761 18.64 12.78 42.60
N GLY A 762 18.74 11.55 42.10
CA GLY A 762 17.81 10.45 42.42
C GLY A 762 17.92 9.88 43.84
N ASN A 763 17.21 8.76 44.06
CA ASN A 763 17.28 7.99 45.31
C ASN A 763 18.70 7.46 45.59
N SER A 764 18.94 6.98 46.80
CA SER A 764 20.20 6.31 47.14
C SER A 764 20.19 4.85 46.65
N PRO A 765 21.27 4.37 45.99
CA PRO A 765 21.33 3.00 45.49
C PRO A 765 21.34 2.00 46.65
N THR A 766 20.71 0.85 46.48
CA THR A 766 20.74 -0.23 47.45
C THR A 766 21.09 -1.55 46.78
N LEU A 767 22.21 -2.12 47.18
CA LEU A 767 22.59 -3.50 46.87
C LEU A 767 22.10 -4.39 48.01
N THR A 768 21.26 -5.37 47.72
CA THR A 768 20.75 -6.30 48.75
C THR A 768 20.68 -7.74 48.26
N GLY A 769 20.06 -8.64 49.03
CA GLY A 769 19.86 -10.06 48.68
C GLY A 769 20.76 -11.03 49.44
N SER A 770 20.50 -12.33 49.22
CA SER A 770 21.15 -13.44 49.93
C SER A 770 22.40 -14.01 49.25
N GLY A 771 22.64 -13.66 47.98
CA GLY A 771 23.75 -14.18 47.19
C GLY A 771 25.08 -13.49 47.48
N ASN A 772 26.16 -14.25 47.35
CA ASN A 772 27.52 -13.75 47.42
C ASN A 772 27.89 -13.03 46.13
N LEU A 773 28.51 -11.85 46.23
CA LEU A 773 28.90 -11.04 45.09
C LEU A 773 30.41 -10.86 45.07
N THR A 774 31.07 -11.38 44.04
CA THR A 774 32.52 -11.28 43.85
C THR A 774 32.87 -10.25 42.78
N ILE A 775 33.66 -9.24 43.16
CA ILE A 775 34.16 -8.20 42.27
C ILE A 775 35.61 -8.54 41.89
N SER A 776 35.89 -8.70 40.60
CA SER A 776 37.21 -9.11 40.11
C SER A 776 38.07 -7.99 39.51
N ASN A 777 37.55 -6.76 39.34
CA ASN A 777 38.34 -5.63 38.86
C ASN A 777 38.11 -4.35 39.67
N VAL A 778 37.03 -3.60 39.44
CA VAL A 778 36.80 -2.31 40.13
C VAL A 778 35.39 -2.23 40.70
N MET A 779 35.28 -1.81 41.96
CA MET A 779 34.00 -1.39 42.53
C MET A 779 34.08 0.07 42.95
N ASN A 780 33.07 0.86 42.59
CA ASN A 780 32.91 2.23 43.11
C ASN A 780 31.67 2.29 44.00
N TRP A 781 31.84 2.74 45.24
CA TRP A 781 30.74 2.99 46.16
C TRP A 781 30.79 4.43 46.64
N THR A 782 29.90 5.25 46.08
CA THR A 782 29.87 6.70 46.34
C THR A 782 28.64 7.13 47.11
N GLN A 783 27.57 6.33 47.12
CA GLN A 783 26.34 6.60 47.86
C GLN A 783 25.59 5.31 48.21
N GLY A 784 24.67 5.38 49.16
CA GLY A 784 23.66 4.36 49.41
C GLY A 784 24.08 3.24 50.35
N THR A 785 23.37 2.10 50.24
CA THR A 785 23.43 1.01 51.23
C THR A 785 23.77 -0.32 50.58
N MET A 786 24.64 -1.09 51.24
CA MET A 786 24.80 -2.52 51.00
C MET A 786 24.15 -3.29 52.16
N SER A 787 23.17 -4.14 51.86
CA SER A 787 22.38 -4.89 52.85
C SER A 787 22.12 -6.33 52.41
N GLY A 788 21.31 -7.07 53.18
CA GLY A 788 21.01 -8.48 52.93
C GLY A 788 22.00 -9.43 53.62
N SER A 789 21.72 -10.74 53.53
CA SER A 789 22.49 -11.78 54.19
C SER A 789 23.71 -12.26 53.40
N GLY A 790 23.86 -11.87 52.12
CA GLY A 790 24.97 -12.28 51.28
C GLY A 790 26.31 -11.63 51.64
N LEU A 791 27.41 -12.18 51.14
CA LEU A 791 28.77 -11.62 51.29
C LEU A 791 29.15 -10.76 50.08
N THR A 792 29.81 -9.62 50.28
CA THR A 792 30.49 -8.88 49.19
C THR A 792 31.98 -9.21 49.26
N ILE A 793 32.58 -9.66 48.15
CA ILE A 793 33.97 -10.10 48.07
C ILE A 793 34.72 -9.23 47.06
N ILE A 794 35.78 -8.57 47.49
CA ILE A 794 36.74 -7.89 46.61
C ILE A 794 37.88 -8.86 46.35
N ALA A 795 38.00 -9.37 45.12
CA ALA A 795 38.97 -10.41 44.79
C ALA A 795 40.43 -9.89 44.82
N PRO A 796 41.43 -10.79 44.89
CA PRO A 796 42.83 -10.40 44.75
C PRO A 796 43.09 -9.60 43.48
N GLY A 797 43.81 -8.49 43.61
CA GLY A 797 44.10 -7.56 42.50
C GLY A 797 42.97 -6.58 42.16
N ALA A 798 41.75 -6.78 42.67
CA ALA A 798 40.65 -5.83 42.49
C ALA A 798 40.80 -4.59 43.39
N THR A 799 40.20 -3.48 42.95
CA THR A 799 40.17 -2.20 43.68
C THR A 799 38.75 -1.85 44.09
N PHE A 800 38.56 -1.52 45.36
CA PHE A 800 37.30 -1.02 45.90
C PHE A 800 37.44 0.43 46.33
N ASN A 801 36.84 1.34 45.56
CA ASN A 801 36.86 2.78 45.82
C ASN A 801 35.65 3.17 46.65
N ILE A 802 35.89 3.70 47.85
CA ILE A 802 34.88 4.27 48.72
C ILE A 802 35.12 5.79 48.76
N ALA A 803 34.34 6.55 47.98
CA ALA A 803 34.64 7.95 47.64
C ALA A 803 33.65 8.98 48.21
N ALA A 804 34.01 10.26 48.12
CA ALA A 804 33.35 11.37 48.81
C ALA A 804 32.05 11.83 48.12
N ASN A 805 30.95 11.75 48.88
CA ASN A 805 29.64 12.38 48.66
C ASN A 805 29.06 12.64 50.06
N PRO A 806 28.44 13.79 50.39
CA PRO A 806 28.05 14.19 51.75
C PRO A 806 27.20 13.22 52.58
N TYR A 807 26.71 12.11 52.01
CA TYR A 807 25.82 11.16 52.69
C TYR A 807 26.56 9.95 53.27
N THR A 808 26.30 9.66 54.55
CA THR A 808 26.88 8.49 55.23
C THR A 808 26.44 7.19 54.55
N LEU A 809 27.39 6.29 54.30
CA LEU A 809 27.16 5.01 53.63
C LEU A 809 26.61 3.96 54.60
N GLY A 810 25.72 3.08 54.15
CA GLY A 810 25.15 2.02 54.98
C GLY A 810 25.72 0.63 54.65
N LEU A 811 26.17 -0.13 55.64
CA LEU A 811 26.62 -1.51 55.49
C LEU A 811 25.94 -2.41 56.51
N SER A 812 25.12 -3.34 56.03
CA SER A 812 24.47 -4.37 56.86
C SER A 812 24.65 -5.80 56.33
N ARG A 813 25.44 -5.95 55.26
CA ARG A 813 25.94 -7.22 54.76
C ARG A 813 27.44 -7.33 55.02
N SER A 814 27.97 -8.54 55.17
CA SER A 814 29.40 -8.74 55.42
C SER A 814 30.23 -8.40 54.17
N LEU A 815 31.47 -7.96 54.39
CA LEU A 815 32.41 -7.54 53.35
C LEU A 815 33.76 -8.22 53.57
N GLU A 816 34.25 -8.93 52.56
CA GLU A 816 35.57 -9.54 52.52
C GLU A 816 36.45 -8.81 51.48
N ASN A 817 37.56 -8.24 51.93
CA ASN A 817 38.54 -7.62 51.07
C ASN A 817 39.78 -8.51 50.92
N ALA A 818 39.98 -9.10 49.74
CA ALA A 818 41.22 -9.74 49.32
C ALA A 818 42.06 -8.86 48.37
N GLY A 819 41.54 -7.69 47.98
CA GLY A 819 42.19 -6.73 47.08
C GLY A 819 42.65 -5.45 47.80
N THR A 820 42.43 -4.30 47.15
CA THR A 820 42.77 -2.98 47.71
C THR A 820 41.52 -2.14 47.91
N VAL A 821 41.22 -1.74 49.15
CA VAL A 821 40.22 -0.71 49.46
C VAL A 821 40.90 0.65 49.51
N LEU A 822 40.36 1.62 48.78
CA LEU A 822 40.72 3.02 48.85
C LEU A 822 39.56 3.81 49.47
N TRP A 823 39.68 4.12 50.76
CA TRP A 823 38.66 4.88 51.48
C TRP A 823 39.05 6.36 51.54
N THR A 824 38.52 7.12 50.59
CA THR A 824 38.70 8.58 50.46
C THR A 824 37.46 9.35 50.87
N GLY A 825 36.31 8.67 50.96
CA GLY A 825 34.99 9.25 51.18
C GLY A 825 34.59 9.54 52.62
N VAL A 826 33.27 9.55 52.85
CA VAL A 826 32.64 9.89 54.14
C VAL A 826 32.50 8.68 55.07
N GLY A 827 31.79 8.85 56.19
CA GLY A 827 31.57 7.80 57.17
C GLY A 827 30.74 6.63 56.66
N ILE A 828 30.91 5.47 57.30
CA ILE A 828 30.19 4.24 57.02
C ILE A 828 29.50 3.79 58.30
N ASN A 829 28.19 3.60 58.25
CA ASN A 829 27.40 3.01 59.33
C ASN A 829 27.28 1.51 59.08
N VAL A 830 27.86 0.72 59.99
CA VAL A 830 27.94 -0.73 59.92
C VAL A 830 27.01 -1.35 60.96
N SER A 831 26.15 -2.27 60.55
CA SER A 831 25.22 -2.94 61.46
C SER A 831 25.18 -4.43 61.20
N SER A 832 25.43 -5.26 62.22
CA SER A 832 25.42 -6.73 62.12
C SER A 832 26.30 -7.35 61.02
N ALA A 833 27.29 -6.60 60.52
CA ALA A 833 28.18 -7.02 59.46
C ALA A 833 29.59 -7.30 59.98
N VAL A 834 30.28 -8.23 59.31
CA VAL A 834 31.71 -8.49 59.52
C VAL A 834 32.48 -7.88 58.36
N LEU A 835 33.48 -7.05 58.67
CA LEU A 835 34.44 -6.57 57.70
C LEU A 835 35.74 -7.35 57.89
N THR A 836 36.18 -8.07 56.87
CA THR A 836 37.42 -8.83 56.90
C THR A 836 38.38 -8.28 55.86
N ASN A 837 39.56 -7.84 56.29
CA ASN A 837 40.67 -7.52 55.40
C ASN A 837 41.61 -8.73 55.37
N CYS A 838 41.57 -9.51 54.29
CA CYS A 838 42.23 -10.81 54.16
C CYS A 838 43.76 -10.71 54.07
N PRO A 839 44.48 -11.82 54.25
CA PRO A 839 45.92 -11.86 54.04
C PRO A 839 46.32 -11.36 52.65
N GLY A 840 47.33 -10.50 52.58
CA GLY A 840 47.80 -9.87 51.34
C GLY A 840 46.96 -8.67 50.85
N ALA A 841 45.80 -8.43 51.45
CA ALA A 841 44.92 -7.32 51.10
C ALA A 841 45.33 -6.01 51.79
N VAL A 842 44.93 -4.88 51.20
CA VAL A 842 45.16 -3.54 51.75
C VAL A 842 43.84 -2.83 51.98
N PHE A 843 43.60 -2.34 53.19
CA PHE A 843 42.54 -1.40 53.50
C PHE A 843 43.17 -0.03 53.78
N ASN A 844 43.12 0.90 52.82
CA ASN A 844 43.79 2.19 52.91
C ASN A 844 42.80 3.33 53.24
N ALA A 845 42.83 3.79 54.49
CA ALA A 845 42.11 4.96 54.96
C ALA A 845 42.87 6.25 54.61
N GLN A 846 42.33 7.01 53.66
CA GLN A 846 42.91 8.27 53.17
C GLN A 846 42.13 9.51 53.65
N ASN A 847 41.11 9.32 54.48
CA ASN A 847 40.24 10.38 55.00
C ASN A 847 40.40 10.58 56.52
N ALA A 848 39.51 11.39 57.07
CA ALA A 848 39.28 11.58 58.51
C ALA A 848 37.81 11.25 58.84
N ALA A 849 37.30 10.15 58.27
CA ALA A 849 35.92 9.74 58.40
C ALA A 849 35.72 8.71 59.52
N SER A 850 34.45 8.47 59.89
CA SER A 850 34.07 7.54 60.95
C SER A 850 33.43 6.27 60.38
N LEU A 851 33.85 5.12 60.90
CA LEU A 851 33.17 3.84 60.78
C LEU A 851 32.39 3.64 62.08
N THR A 852 31.07 3.75 62.04
CA THR A 852 30.22 3.55 63.23
C THR A 852 29.58 2.17 63.18
N GLY A 853 29.46 1.49 64.32
CA GLY A 853 29.11 0.08 64.41
C GLY A 853 27.96 -0.17 65.39
N SER A 854 27.14 -1.16 65.07
CA SER A 854 26.23 -1.80 66.02
C SER A 854 26.26 -3.31 65.77
N SER A 855 26.68 -4.09 66.76
CA SER A 855 26.90 -5.55 66.61
C SER A 855 27.79 -5.93 65.43
N ALA A 856 28.76 -5.08 65.10
CA ALA A 856 29.69 -5.24 63.98
C ALA A 856 31.12 -5.45 64.48
N ARG A 857 31.99 -6.00 63.63
CA ARG A 857 33.43 -6.11 63.91
C ARG A 857 34.28 -5.94 62.65
N PHE A 858 35.54 -5.55 62.86
CA PHE A 858 36.56 -5.45 61.84
C PHE A 858 37.73 -6.39 62.14
N ASP A 859 37.99 -7.33 61.25
CA ASP A 859 39.05 -8.33 61.35
C ASP A 859 40.14 -8.02 60.32
N ASN A 860 41.32 -7.61 60.79
CA ASN A 860 42.44 -7.25 59.93
C ASN A 860 43.52 -8.35 59.88
N ALA A 861 43.52 -9.15 58.83
CA ALA A 861 44.57 -10.14 58.51
C ALA A 861 45.53 -9.69 57.39
N GLY A 862 45.25 -8.57 56.72
CA GLY A 862 46.13 -7.91 55.76
C GLY A 862 46.81 -6.65 56.32
N ILE A 863 46.88 -5.60 55.52
CA ILE A 863 47.38 -4.28 55.91
C ILE A 863 46.20 -3.32 56.05
N PHE A 864 45.94 -2.84 57.26
CA PHE A 864 45.17 -1.60 57.44
C PHE A 864 46.17 -0.43 57.39
N ARG A 865 45.95 0.56 56.52
CA ARG A 865 46.84 1.71 56.37
C ARG A 865 46.11 3.02 56.56
N LYS A 866 46.75 3.98 57.22
CA LYS A 866 46.36 5.40 57.27
C LYS A 866 47.48 6.24 56.63
N SER A 867 47.27 6.80 55.43
CA SER A 867 48.39 7.25 54.57
C SER A 867 48.64 8.76 54.38
N ILE A 868 47.62 9.61 54.22
CA ILE A 868 47.84 10.98 53.68
C ILE A 868 47.10 12.15 54.37
N ASN A 869 46.02 11.90 55.13
CA ASN A 869 45.24 12.96 55.78
C ASN A 869 45.60 13.05 57.29
N PRO A 870 46.06 14.20 57.83
CA PRO A 870 46.44 14.33 59.24
C PRO A 870 45.27 14.26 60.23
N GLY A 871 44.02 14.21 59.76
CA GLY A 871 42.84 14.05 60.60
C GLY A 871 42.66 12.64 61.20
N THR A 872 41.60 12.49 61.99
CA THR A 872 41.29 11.25 62.72
C THR A 872 40.33 10.38 61.93
N THR A 873 40.72 9.13 61.65
CA THR A 873 39.80 8.08 61.23
C THR A 873 39.29 7.36 62.46
N THR A 874 37.98 7.32 62.68
CA THR A 874 37.39 6.78 63.91
C THR A 874 36.64 5.48 63.65
N PHE A 875 36.78 4.50 64.53
CA PHE A 875 35.98 3.29 64.61
C PHE A 875 35.23 3.32 65.93
N SER A 876 33.90 3.30 65.92
CA SER A 876 33.08 3.43 67.13
C SER A 876 31.90 2.47 67.10
N GLY A 877 31.73 1.64 68.12
CA GLY A 877 30.66 0.63 68.19
C GLY A 877 30.98 -0.68 67.47
N LEU A 878 32.25 -0.90 67.08
CA LEU A 878 32.74 -2.13 66.49
C LEU A 878 34.09 -2.54 67.08
N GLY A 879 34.27 -3.84 67.34
CA GLY A 879 35.54 -4.39 67.78
C GLY A 879 36.56 -4.41 66.64
N PHE A 880 37.82 -4.04 66.92
CA PHE A 880 38.92 -4.11 65.96
C PHE A 880 39.91 -5.19 66.37
N SER A 881 39.97 -6.28 65.61
CA SER A 881 40.91 -7.39 65.81
C SER A 881 42.02 -7.31 64.77
N ASN A 882 43.27 -7.16 65.20
CA ASN A 882 44.43 -7.11 64.34
C ASN A 882 45.24 -8.42 64.41
N TYR A 883 45.29 -9.11 63.27
CA TYR A 883 46.05 -10.35 63.07
C TYR A 883 47.36 -10.09 62.31
N ALA A 884 47.47 -8.97 61.60
CA ALA A 884 48.63 -8.62 60.78
C ALA A 884 49.04 -7.14 60.98
N ILE A 885 49.02 -6.30 59.94
CA ILE A 885 49.68 -4.98 59.98
C ILE A 885 48.64 -3.86 60.11
N VAL A 886 48.85 -2.99 61.09
CA VAL A 886 48.28 -1.64 61.15
C VAL A 886 49.41 -0.65 60.86
N ASP A 887 49.33 0.06 59.75
CA ASP A 887 50.35 0.96 59.21
C ASP A 887 49.88 2.42 59.29
N LEU A 888 50.38 3.16 60.28
CA LEU A 888 50.01 4.55 60.56
C LEU A 888 51.09 5.48 60.01
N GLN A 889 50.96 5.88 58.74
CA GLN A 889 51.93 6.74 58.06
C GLN A 889 51.70 8.23 58.35
N ALA A 890 50.44 8.63 58.56
CA ALA A 890 50.03 9.98 58.95
C ALA A 890 48.63 9.92 59.61
N GLY A 891 48.23 10.91 60.41
CA GLY A 891 46.90 10.96 61.01
C GLY A 891 46.74 10.11 62.28
N VAL A 892 45.52 10.11 62.79
CA VAL A 892 45.12 9.32 63.96
C VAL A 892 44.18 8.21 63.54
N LEU A 893 44.39 7.00 64.06
CA LEU A 893 43.38 5.94 64.06
C LEU A 893 42.78 5.87 65.48
N ALA A 894 41.52 6.27 65.63
CA ALA A 894 40.80 6.23 66.90
C ALA A 894 39.85 5.03 66.96
N LEU A 895 40.01 4.15 67.95
CA LEU A 895 39.23 2.94 68.14
C LEU A 895 38.48 3.02 69.48
N ASN A 896 37.22 3.45 69.43
CA ASN A 896 36.45 3.77 70.64
C ASN A 896 35.90 2.54 71.38
N SER A 897 35.84 1.37 70.73
CA SER A 897 35.26 0.14 71.30
C SER A 897 36.30 -0.91 71.72
N GLY A 898 37.59 -0.61 71.62
CA GLY A 898 38.68 -1.50 71.99
C GLY A 898 39.46 -2.06 70.79
N PHE A 899 40.66 -2.56 71.07
CA PHE A 899 41.61 -3.08 70.08
C PHE A 899 42.30 -4.33 70.62
N SER A 900 42.36 -5.38 69.80
CA SER A 900 43.06 -6.62 70.13
C SER A 900 44.12 -6.94 69.09
N ALA A 901 45.39 -6.91 69.46
CA ALA A 901 46.49 -7.39 68.62
C ALA A 901 46.91 -8.81 69.02
N LEU A 902 47.04 -9.70 68.03
CA LEU A 902 47.54 -11.07 68.23
C LEU A 902 49.08 -11.15 68.16
N PRO A 903 49.72 -12.28 68.57
CA PRO A 903 51.18 -12.40 68.63
C PRO A 903 51.95 -12.16 67.32
N ALA A 904 51.31 -12.34 66.16
CA ALA A 904 51.91 -12.08 64.86
C ALA A 904 51.65 -10.65 64.34
N ALA A 905 50.84 -9.87 65.05
CA ALA A 905 50.44 -8.54 64.63
C ALA A 905 51.57 -7.52 64.73
N LEU A 906 51.56 -6.53 63.85
CA LEU A 906 52.49 -5.41 63.82
C LEU A 906 51.71 -4.09 63.84
N LEU A 907 52.03 -3.22 64.80
CA LEU A 907 51.69 -1.80 64.73
C LEU A 907 52.90 -1.06 64.18
N ASN A 908 52.76 -0.41 63.03
CA ASN A 908 53.79 0.44 62.43
C ASN A 908 53.40 1.91 62.57
N CYS A 909 54.30 2.73 63.11
CA CYS A 909 54.10 4.16 63.30
C CYS A 909 55.22 4.94 62.60
N ALA A 910 54.85 5.76 61.62
CA ALA A 910 55.79 6.68 60.99
C ALA A 910 55.94 7.96 61.82
N LEU A 911 57.18 8.39 62.04
CA LEU A 911 57.54 9.65 62.68
C LEU A 911 58.12 10.61 61.65
N GLY A 912 57.39 11.68 61.34
CA GLY A 912 57.83 12.78 60.46
C GLY A 912 57.94 14.13 61.17
N GLY A 913 57.73 14.17 62.49
CA GLY A 913 57.81 15.35 63.35
C GLY A 913 57.24 15.07 64.75
N THR A 914 57.06 16.09 65.59
CA THR A 914 56.73 15.93 67.02
C THR A 914 55.25 16.04 67.40
N LEU A 915 54.37 16.39 66.46
CA LEU A 915 52.93 16.55 66.71
C LEU A 915 52.18 15.26 66.34
N ALA A 916 51.47 14.67 67.31
CA ALA A 916 50.66 13.47 67.11
C ALA A 916 49.54 13.72 66.09
N GLY A 917 49.28 12.77 65.21
CA GLY A 917 48.24 12.87 64.18
C GLY A 917 48.64 13.76 63.00
N THR A 918 49.29 14.90 63.24
CA THR A 918 49.72 15.79 62.17
C THR A 918 51.05 15.35 61.56
N ASN A 919 52.07 15.12 62.38
CA ASN A 919 53.44 14.87 61.93
C ASN A 919 53.89 13.42 62.17
N TYR A 920 53.15 12.65 62.99
CA TYR A 920 53.38 11.22 63.15
C TYR A 920 52.07 10.46 63.35
N GLY A 921 52.05 9.20 62.92
CA GLY A 921 50.90 8.32 63.04
C GLY A 921 50.65 7.88 64.48
N GLN A 922 49.41 7.98 64.96
CA GLN A 922 49.04 7.60 66.33
C GLN A 922 47.82 6.67 66.36
N LEU A 923 47.89 5.65 67.21
CA LEU A 923 46.75 4.82 67.59
C LEU A 923 46.13 5.37 68.89
N GLN A 924 44.83 5.69 68.88
CA GLN A 924 44.08 6.07 70.07
C GLN A 924 43.00 5.05 70.34
N VAL A 925 42.92 4.52 71.57
CA VAL A 925 41.93 3.53 71.96
C VAL A 925 41.17 4.04 73.18
N ALA A 926 39.88 4.34 73.07
CA ALA A 926 39.13 4.85 74.23
C ALA A 926 38.88 3.76 75.30
N GLY A 927 38.71 2.51 74.86
CA GLY A 927 38.49 1.34 75.71
C GLY A 927 39.77 0.59 76.08
N THR A 928 39.61 -0.71 76.35
CA THR A 928 40.75 -1.61 76.64
C THR A 928 41.51 -1.96 75.36
N VAL A 929 42.83 -1.86 75.42
CA VAL A 929 43.75 -2.39 74.41
C VAL A 929 44.37 -3.69 74.92
N THR A 930 44.32 -4.74 74.11
CA THR A 930 45.07 -5.99 74.35
C THR A 930 46.24 -6.03 73.38
N LEU A 931 47.46 -5.93 73.93
CA LEU A 931 48.68 -5.92 73.14
C LEU A 931 49.37 -7.27 73.19
N ALA A 932 49.50 -7.86 72.01
CA ALA A 932 50.52 -8.86 71.69
C ALA A 932 51.20 -8.43 70.37
N GLY A 933 52.22 -9.17 69.95
CA GLY A 933 52.93 -8.88 68.71
C GLY A 933 53.95 -7.76 68.84
N SER A 934 54.19 -7.01 67.76
CA SER A 934 55.35 -6.13 67.63
C SER A 934 54.95 -4.68 67.35
N LEU A 935 55.80 -3.75 67.79
CA LEU A 935 55.75 -2.34 67.41
C LEU A 935 56.92 -2.05 66.48
N SER A 936 56.67 -1.35 65.37
CA SER A 936 57.70 -0.76 64.52
C SER A 936 57.55 0.76 64.46
N VAL A 937 58.68 1.43 64.53
CA VAL A 937 58.79 2.87 64.32
C VAL A 937 59.71 3.11 63.13
N VAL A 938 59.25 3.93 62.19
CA VAL A 938 60.03 4.34 61.01
C VAL A 938 60.12 5.86 60.95
N LEU A 939 61.24 6.38 60.50
CA LEU A 939 61.42 7.82 60.27
C LEU A 939 60.98 8.16 58.84
N THR A 940 60.17 9.19 58.69
CA THR A 940 59.71 9.72 57.40
C THR A 940 60.07 11.19 57.26
N ASN A 941 60.00 11.73 56.05
CA ASN A 941 60.25 13.16 55.76
C ASN A 941 61.63 13.68 56.23
N GLY A 942 62.65 12.82 56.33
CA GLY A 942 63.98 13.21 56.81
C GLY A 942 64.03 13.62 58.29
N PHE A 943 62.98 13.28 59.04
CA PHE A 943 62.87 13.65 60.44
C PHE A 943 63.91 12.89 61.28
N LEU A 944 64.72 13.66 62.01
CA LEU A 944 65.60 13.14 63.05
C LEU A 944 65.15 13.74 64.39
N PRO A 945 64.57 12.95 65.30
CA PRO A 945 64.10 13.47 66.57
C PRO A 945 65.27 13.80 67.50
N ALA A 946 65.11 14.79 68.37
CA ALA A 946 66.14 15.14 69.36
C ALA A 946 66.13 14.15 70.54
N THR A 947 67.27 14.00 71.23
CA THR A 947 67.34 13.24 72.49
C THR A 947 66.28 13.76 73.47
N ASN A 948 65.64 12.85 74.20
CA ASN A 948 64.50 13.09 75.09
C ASN A 948 63.18 13.51 74.42
N ASN A 949 63.10 13.60 73.07
CA ASN A 949 61.79 13.64 72.43
C ASN A 949 60.99 12.39 72.79
N THR A 950 59.71 12.57 73.00
CA THR A 950 58.76 11.49 73.32
C THR A 950 57.64 11.50 72.30
N PHE A 951 57.25 10.31 71.84
CA PHE A 951 56.18 10.09 70.88
C PHE A 951 55.17 9.14 71.52
N THR A 952 53.97 9.63 71.78
CA THR A 952 52.89 8.78 72.28
C THR A 952 52.26 8.08 71.08
N VAL A 953 52.81 6.92 70.72
CA VAL A 953 52.37 6.16 69.54
C VAL A 953 51.05 5.43 69.79
N LEU A 954 50.73 5.17 71.05
CA LEU A 954 49.48 4.55 71.48
C LEU A 954 48.93 5.22 72.74
N THR A 955 47.67 5.63 72.72
CA THR A 955 46.88 5.92 73.94
C THR A 955 45.77 4.89 74.12
N ALA A 956 45.45 4.56 75.37
CA ALA A 956 44.43 3.59 75.73
C ALA A 956 43.67 4.03 76.99
N GLY A 957 42.37 3.72 77.09
CA GLY A 957 41.64 3.85 78.36
C GLY A 957 42.21 2.92 79.44
N SER A 958 42.51 1.67 79.06
CA SER A 958 43.28 0.72 79.87
C SER A 958 44.10 -0.20 78.96
N ARG A 959 45.29 -0.62 79.42
CA ARG A 959 46.20 -1.50 78.66
C ARG A 959 46.40 -2.84 79.33
N ASN A 960 46.23 -3.92 78.55
CA ASN A 960 46.56 -5.28 78.92
C ASN A 960 47.67 -5.82 78.01
N GLY A 961 48.78 -6.27 78.58
CA GLY A 961 49.96 -6.75 77.84
C GLY A 961 50.94 -5.67 77.37
N THR A 962 52.00 -6.10 76.69
CA THR A 962 53.05 -5.27 76.09
C THR A 962 53.40 -5.80 74.70
N PHE A 963 53.99 -4.98 73.85
CA PHE A 963 54.62 -5.49 72.62
C PHE A 963 55.78 -6.42 72.97
N ALA A 964 55.84 -7.57 72.31
CA ALA A 964 56.89 -8.57 72.46
C ALA A 964 58.20 -8.14 71.78
N ASN A 965 58.09 -7.46 70.63
CA ASN A 965 59.25 -6.93 69.91
C ASN A 965 59.07 -5.43 69.61
N PHE A 966 60.19 -4.70 69.59
CA PHE A 966 60.24 -3.30 69.21
C PHE A 966 61.29 -3.08 68.13
N TYR A 967 60.83 -2.75 66.92
CA TYR A 967 61.67 -2.51 65.75
C TYR A 967 61.78 -1.02 65.47
N TYR A 968 63.00 -0.52 65.32
CA TYR A 968 63.29 0.87 65.01
C TYR A 968 64.64 0.96 64.28
N PRO A 969 64.96 2.07 63.59
CA PRO A 969 66.26 2.24 62.94
C PRO A 969 67.38 2.42 63.98
N SER A 970 67.84 1.31 64.56
CA SER A 970 68.81 1.28 65.67
C SER A 970 70.20 1.80 65.31
N ASN A 971 70.50 1.88 64.01
CA ASN A 971 71.70 2.51 63.46
C ASN A 971 71.65 4.05 63.48
N VAL A 972 70.47 4.65 63.66
CA VAL A 972 70.25 6.11 63.67
C VAL A 972 69.77 6.59 65.03
N LEU A 973 68.95 5.80 65.72
CA LEU A 973 68.34 6.16 66.99
C LEU A 973 68.54 5.06 68.02
N ALA A 974 68.75 5.43 69.27
CA ALA A 974 68.47 4.59 70.42
C ALA A 974 67.09 4.97 70.96
N LEU A 975 66.09 4.12 70.71
CA LEU A 975 64.72 4.32 71.20
C LEU A 975 64.44 3.39 72.38
N GLN A 976 63.73 3.91 73.37
CA GLN A 976 63.24 3.15 74.52
C GLN A 976 61.71 3.22 74.57
N LEU A 977 61.09 2.12 74.97
CA LEU A 977 59.64 2.09 75.21
C LEU A 977 59.34 2.35 76.68
N SER A 978 58.52 3.37 76.93
CA SER A 978 57.84 3.56 78.20
C SER A 978 56.41 3.04 78.09
N ASN A 979 56.10 2.12 79.00
CA ASN A 979 54.93 1.26 78.98
C ASN A 979 53.97 1.68 80.10
N ALA A 980 53.35 2.86 79.96
CA ALA A 980 52.40 3.37 80.95
C ALA A 980 51.10 2.53 80.98
N PRO A 981 50.30 2.60 82.08
CA PRO A 981 49.03 1.87 82.18
C PRO A 981 48.01 2.23 81.08
N SER A 982 48.12 3.44 80.51
CA SER A 982 47.19 3.99 79.50
C SER A 982 47.90 4.51 78.24
N ALA A 983 49.19 4.23 78.06
CA ALA A 983 49.92 4.69 76.87
C ALA A 983 51.14 3.84 76.56
N VAL A 984 51.55 3.83 75.29
CA VAL A 984 52.88 3.41 74.85
C VAL A 984 53.60 4.64 74.30
N ILE A 985 54.68 5.01 74.98
CA ILE A 985 55.47 6.19 74.67
C ILE A 985 56.84 5.72 74.19
N VAL A 986 57.23 6.16 73.01
CA VAL A 986 58.57 5.96 72.45
C VAL A 986 59.41 7.16 72.86
N GLN A 987 60.44 6.94 73.68
CA GLN A 987 61.40 7.97 74.08
C GLN A 987 62.71 7.80 73.32
N VAL A 988 63.25 8.92 72.83
CA VAL A 988 64.57 8.96 72.21
C VAL A 988 65.63 9.01 73.31
N ALA A 989 66.34 7.90 73.53
CA ALA A 989 67.41 7.78 74.51
C ALA A 989 68.77 8.24 73.95
N GLY A 990 68.93 8.24 72.63
CA GLY A 990 70.12 8.74 71.96
C GLY A 990 69.92 8.86 70.45
N VAL A 991 70.67 9.75 69.82
CA VAL A 991 70.63 10.03 68.39
C VAL A 991 72.05 9.88 67.86
N ALA A 992 72.26 8.93 66.95
CA ALA A 992 73.50 8.81 66.21
C ALA A 992 73.30 9.51 64.87
N ILE A 993 73.91 10.68 64.66
CA ILE A 993 73.84 11.37 63.37
C ILE A 993 74.64 10.54 62.37
N PRO A 994 74.01 9.95 61.34
CA PRO A 994 74.72 9.21 60.31
C PRO A 994 75.78 10.11 59.65
N ARG A 995 76.92 9.53 59.27
CA ARG A 995 77.96 10.29 58.57
C ARG A 995 77.36 10.94 57.31
N PRO A 996 77.39 12.27 57.19
CA PRO A 996 76.93 12.95 55.98
C PRO A 996 77.75 12.49 54.78
N LEU A 997 77.08 12.22 53.68
CA LEU A 997 77.74 11.91 52.41
C LEU A 997 77.98 13.23 51.69
N LEU A 998 79.25 13.63 51.55
CA LEU A 998 79.62 14.73 50.66
C LEU A 998 79.36 14.29 49.22
N LEU A 999 78.52 15.05 48.51
CA LEU A 999 78.29 14.89 47.08
C LEU A 999 79.43 15.54 46.29
N THR A 1000 79.53 15.20 45.01
CA THR A 1000 80.52 15.78 44.10
C THR A 1000 80.42 17.32 44.13
N PRO A 1001 81.50 18.04 44.48
CA PRO A 1001 81.48 19.49 44.51
C PRO A 1001 81.26 20.07 43.12
N THR A 1002 80.46 21.12 43.01
CA THR A 1002 80.27 21.87 41.76
C THR A 1002 81.12 23.13 41.78
N ILE A 1003 81.96 23.32 40.76
CA ILE A 1003 82.88 24.45 40.63
C ILE A 1003 82.37 25.40 39.55
N SER A 1004 82.32 26.69 39.86
CA SER A 1004 81.98 27.75 38.90
C SER A 1004 82.85 28.97 39.13
N GLY A 1005 83.79 29.22 38.20
CA GLY A 1005 84.83 30.24 38.36
C GLY A 1005 85.70 29.95 39.59
N SER A 1006 85.89 30.95 40.45
CA SER A 1006 86.63 30.81 41.72
C SER A 1006 85.79 30.23 42.86
N ASN A 1007 84.55 29.80 42.63
CA ASN A 1007 83.66 29.31 43.69
C ASN A 1007 83.49 27.79 43.64
N VAL A 1008 83.50 27.15 44.81
CA VAL A 1008 83.21 25.74 45.02
C VAL A 1008 81.98 25.61 45.90
N MET A 1009 80.93 24.97 45.39
CA MET A 1009 79.75 24.61 46.17
C MET A 1009 79.89 23.16 46.65
N LEU A 1010 79.87 22.99 47.96
CA LEU A 1010 79.89 21.70 48.63
C LEU A 1010 78.45 21.36 49.00
N THR A 1011 77.97 20.19 48.61
CA THR A 1011 76.62 19.70 48.96
C THR A 1011 76.75 18.36 49.67
N TRP A 1012 75.92 18.08 50.67
CA TRP A 1012 75.93 16.82 51.40
C TRP A 1012 74.52 16.39 51.81
N THR A 1013 74.36 15.10 52.13
CA THR A 1013 73.13 14.61 52.80
C THR A 1013 73.03 15.20 54.19
N ALA A 1014 71.90 15.82 54.50
CA ALA A 1014 71.69 16.54 55.75
C ALA A 1014 70.42 16.08 56.45
N PHE A 1015 70.38 16.26 57.77
CA PHE A 1015 69.20 16.01 58.60
C PHE A 1015 68.62 17.36 59.04
N SER A 1016 67.30 17.46 59.06
CA SER A 1016 66.62 18.67 59.47
C SER A 1016 67.01 19.06 60.91
N ASN A 1017 67.24 20.35 61.15
CA ASN A 1017 67.71 20.97 62.39
C ASN A 1017 69.10 20.55 62.88
N VAL A 1018 69.89 19.81 62.09
CA VAL A 1018 71.31 19.54 62.39
C VAL A 1018 72.18 20.65 61.81
N THR A 1019 73.13 21.13 62.62
CA THR A 1019 74.07 22.19 62.22
C THR A 1019 75.39 21.59 61.76
N TYR A 1020 75.82 21.98 60.57
CA TYR A 1020 77.04 21.50 59.95
C TYR A 1020 78.04 22.64 59.79
N ARG A 1021 79.30 22.37 60.12
CA ARG A 1021 80.42 23.26 59.88
C ARG A 1021 81.28 22.69 58.78
N VAL A 1022 81.41 23.43 57.69
CA VAL A 1022 82.41 23.11 56.67
C VAL A 1022 83.75 23.67 57.12
N GLN A 1023 84.77 22.83 57.12
CA GLN A 1023 86.14 23.23 57.41
C GLN A 1023 87.02 22.98 56.19
N PHE A 1024 88.09 23.76 56.08
CA PHE A 1024 89.09 23.61 55.03
C PHE A 1024 90.51 23.58 55.59
N ASN A 1025 91.44 22.96 54.85
CA ASN A 1025 92.86 22.90 55.18
C ASN A 1025 93.69 22.87 53.88
N PRO A 1026 94.85 23.56 53.81
CA PRO A 1026 95.76 23.45 52.68
C PRO A 1026 96.28 22.03 52.37
N ASN A 1027 96.25 21.12 53.34
CA ASN A 1027 96.67 19.72 53.18
C ASN A 1027 95.76 18.76 53.95
N LEU A 1028 96.00 17.44 53.80
CA LEU A 1028 95.24 16.38 54.48
C LEU A 1028 95.69 16.12 55.93
N ALA A 1029 96.53 16.97 56.53
CA ALA A 1029 96.97 16.75 57.91
C ALA A 1029 95.76 16.80 58.87
N PRO A 1030 95.68 15.91 59.88
CA PRO A 1030 94.53 15.84 60.77
C PRO A 1030 94.36 17.06 61.69
N SER A 1031 95.42 17.84 61.92
CA SER A 1031 95.44 19.07 62.70
C SER A 1031 95.27 20.34 61.82
N ASN A 1032 94.94 21.48 62.44
CA ASN A 1032 94.92 22.82 61.82
C ASN A 1032 93.86 23.08 60.73
N TRP A 1033 92.66 22.51 60.85
CA TRP A 1033 91.52 22.82 59.95
C TRP A 1033 90.81 24.12 60.35
N SER A 1034 90.56 25.00 59.39
CA SER A 1034 89.88 26.30 59.58
C SER A 1034 88.40 26.20 59.21
N ALA A 1035 87.51 26.83 59.98
CA ALA A 1035 86.09 26.88 59.65
C ALA A 1035 85.81 27.89 58.53
N LEU A 1036 84.95 27.52 57.58
CA LEU A 1036 84.31 28.49 56.70
C LEU A 1036 83.35 29.36 57.50
N ALA A 1037 83.22 30.64 57.13
CA ALA A 1037 82.37 31.57 57.84
C ALA A 1037 80.88 31.14 57.76
N GLY A 1038 80.25 30.97 58.93
CA GLY A 1038 78.85 30.62 59.10
C GLY A 1038 78.58 29.11 59.01
N ASP A 1039 78.01 28.56 60.07
CA ASP A 1039 77.53 27.18 60.09
C ASP A 1039 76.20 27.05 59.30
N VAL A 1040 75.87 25.83 58.87
CA VAL A 1040 74.65 25.55 58.08
C VAL A 1040 73.73 24.65 58.89
N THR A 1041 72.63 25.20 59.39
CA THR A 1041 71.52 24.40 59.94
C THR A 1041 70.60 23.99 58.81
N SER A 1042 70.50 22.69 58.53
CA SER A 1042 69.66 22.21 57.43
C SER A 1042 68.19 22.22 57.84
N SER A 1043 67.28 22.60 56.94
CA SER A 1043 65.84 22.38 57.10
C SER A 1043 65.35 21.14 56.33
N ASN A 1044 66.18 20.57 55.45
CA ASN A 1044 65.81 19.58 54.45
C ASN A 1044 66.80 18.38 54.47
N ASN A 1045 66.58 17.41 53.57
CA ASN A 1045 67.43 16.20 53.42
C ASN A 1045 68.82 16.46 52.83
N PHE A 1046 69.09 17.70 52.38
CA PHE A 1046 70.37 18.12 51.80
C PHE A 1046 70.71 19.53 52.28
N ALA A 1047 72.00 19.78 52.47
CA ALA A 1047 72.53 21.11 52.77
C ALA A 1047 73.75 21.39 51.90
N SER A 1048 74.01 22.67 51.67
CA SER A 1048 75.13 23.11 50.84
C SER A 1048 75.79 24.35 51.41
N LYS A 1049 77.09 24.51 51.11
CA LYS A 1049 77.88 25.70 51.46
C LYS A 1049 78.82 26.07 50.32
N LEU A 1050 78.86 27.36 50.02
CA LEU A 1050 79.76 27.95 49.05
C LEU A 1050 81.07 28.39 49.71
N ASP A 1051 82.20 28.12 49.06
CA ASP A 1051 83.51 28.71 49.35
C ASP A 1051 84.06 29.39 48.09
N THR A 1052 84.80 30.48 48.27
CA THR A 1052 85.51 31.19 47.20
C THR A 1052 87.01 30.96 47.37
N LEU A 1053 87.63 30.31 46.38
CA LEU A 1053 89.04 29.95 46.37
C LEU A 1053 89.93 31.16 46.06
N THR A 1054 90.91 31.41 46.93
CA THR A 1054 92.11 32.22 46.67
C THR A 1054 93.32 31.27 46.59
N PRO A 1055 94.38 31.56 45.80
CA PRO A 1055 95.22 30.61 45.01
C PRO A 1055 96.00 29.52 45.79
N SER A 1056 95.29 28.76 46.60
CA SER A 1056 95.77 27.72 47.50
C SER A 1056 94.90 26.48 47.31
N ASN A 1057 95.51 25.31 47.26
CA ASN A 1057 94.77 24.06 47.28
C ASN A 1057 94.03 23.94 48.62
N ARG A 1058 92.75 23.56 48.61
CA ARG A 1058 91.97 23.32 49.83
C ARG A 1058 91.41 21.91 49.81
N PHE A 1059 91.59 21.21 50.91
CA PHE A 1059 90.83 20.03 51.27
C PHE A 1059 89.67 20.47 52.14
N TYR A 1060 88.51 19.85 51.97
CA TYR A 1060 87.32 20.14 52.77
C TYR A 1060 86.96 18.93 53.62
N ARG A 1061 86.48 19.21 54.84
CA ARG A 1061 85.80 18.21 55.65
C ARG A 1061 84.56 18.84 56.24
N LEU A 1062 83.56 18.00 56.43
CA LEU A 1062 82.34 18.39 57.11
C LEU A 1062 82.43 17.94 58.56
N GLN A 1063 82.30 18.88 59.47
CA GLN A 1063 82.12 18.61 60.88
C GLN A 1063 80.63 18.75 61.20
N VAL A 1064 80.02 17.70 61.70
CA VAL A 1064 78.70 17.79 62.33
C VAL A 1064 78.89 18.45 63.69
N LEU A 1065 78.16 19.52 63.96
CA LEU A 1065 78.18 20.16 65.27
C LEU A 1065 77.16 19.48 66.21
N PRO A 1066 77.46 19.40 67.52
CA PRO A 1066 76.55 18.82 68.51
C PRO A 1066 75.16 19.46 68.54
#